data_AF-A0A535N8N3-F1
#
_entry.id   AF-A0A535N8N3-F1
#
_cell.length_a   1.000
_cell.length_b   1.000
_cell.length_c   1.000
_cell.angle_alpha   90.00
_cell.angle_beta   90.00
_cell.angle_gamma   90.00
#
_symmetry.space_group_name_H-M   'P 1'
#
loop_
_entity.id
_entity.type
_entity.pdbx_description
1 polymer ?
#
loop_
_entity_poly.entity_id
_entity_poly.type
_entity_poly.pdbx_seq_one_letter_code
_entity_poly.pdbx_strand_id
1 'polypeptide(L)'
;MINVVFDNTHFNRDAPNVASDLEQMPHLLNFLSANGTLFANDHTILISHTAGGILSSLTGLYPDRQGQTVSNSYDYFKPDHNPTFTSSFKYWTDVVDATNDPLPNMVNGDSGLPKTTPAPWVPYTRAGCDFGGVGTANIELENTSTSPSGDMTRVFGPGSPEWNEARFGTGPAQTDFVGIAIHCASSDSSKCAGNAHAKPDTLLDEPGGYLGYQALYGAKYVDPAITGGNACVNDTAGQPVRDPAGNCGFPGFDAMLAKNSLGYVAQMQESGVPITYAYISDAHDNHNLARASGPGEADYVAQLKAYDDAFAAFFARLAADGIDQSNTLFVFTADEGDHFAGGIGTPQADGSLGYTHAACTNLSACPADQIGEVLTNLKGLLPAGEPAFDIHFDSSPTVYVNGQPGRTDASVRMLERDMGNLTSVDPYVRDSAGQAQTVSLAAALADPVEERALHMINADPNRTPTFTMFGNPDFFFQTFAPNCGANPCVNPKFAWNHGDIQAEIGTTWSGLVGPGIKQGGIDAQTWTDHTNLRPTILTLLGLKDDYSPDGRVLIEALTTDATPLSLIQHRETVRRLSAMYEQVNASFGPFSMDTLTASTRALKSSDESVYGSIEGSIDSLTSQRDSLAGQMKAALNAAAFDGQPLDEQQAKDMIAQGQALLDQAAALAAG
;
A
#
# COMPACT_ATOMS: atom_id res chain seq x y z
N MET A 1 -13.49 1.47 -17.01
CA MET A 1 -12.13 1.31 -16.47
C MET A 1 -12.24 0.50 -15.19
N ILE A 2 -11.36 -0.47 -15.03
CA ILE A 2 -11.30 -1.40 -13.91
C ILE A 2 -9.88 -1.35 -13.35
N ASN A 3 -9.74 -1.05 -12.07
CA ASN A 3 -8.47 -1.09 -11.36
C ASN A 3 -8.59 -2.07 -10.19
N VAL A 4 -7.71 -3.06 -10.12
CA VAL A 4 -7.70 -4.07 -9.08
C VAL A 4 -6.32 -4.13 -8.45
N VAL A 5 -6.29 -4.00 -7.13
CA VAL A 5 -5.09 -4.13 -6.32
C VAL A 5 -5.20 -5.44 -5.53
N PHE A 6 -4.16 -6.25 -5.57
CA PHE A 6 -4.03 -7.42 -4.71
C PHE A 6 -3.30 -7.05 -3.44
N ASP A 7 -3.67 -7.70 -2.34
CA ASP A 7 -2.82 -7.85 -1.16
C ASP A 7 -1.65 -8.80 -1.52
N ASN A 8 -0.42 -8.29 -1.45
CA ASN A 8 0.82 -9.06 -1.37
C ASN A 8 1.02 -10.15 -2.44
N THR A 9 0.50 -9.98 -3.66
CA THR A 9 0.61 -11.01 -4.72
C THR A 9 1.92 -10.89 -5.50
N HIS A 10 2.65 -11.99 -5.67
CA HIS A 10 4.00 -11.97 -6.24
C HIS A 10 4.08 -12.32 -7.74
N PHE A 11 4.85 -11.51 -8.48
CA PHE A 11 5.34 -11.90 -9.81
C PHE A 11 6.62 -12.74 -9.73
N ASN A 12 7.51 -12.39 -8.80
CA ASN A 12 8.75 -13.13 -8.55
C ASN A 12 8.46 -14.43 -7.77
N ARG A 13 9.36 -15.40 -7.86
CA ARG A 13 9.20 -16.69 -7.17
C ARG A 13 9.84 -16.65 -5.79
N ASP A 14 9.06 -16.95 -4.75
CA ASP A 14 9.56 -17.04 -3.36
C ASP A 14 10.50 -18.23 -3.16
N ALA A 15 10.24 -19.32 -3.91
CA ALA A 15 11.09 -20.49 -3.95
C ALA A 15 11.46 -20.82 -5.41
N PRO A 16 12.74 -21.07 -5.75
CA PRO A 16 13.18 -21.22 -7.14
C PRO A 16 12.42 -22.27 -7.98
N ASN A 17 11.92 -23.33 -7.34
CA ASN A 17 11.23 -24.46 -7.98
C ASN A 17 9.70 -24.41 -7.84
N VAL A 18 9.16 -23.36 -7.21
CA VAL A 18 7.72 -23.12 -7.11
C VAL A 18 7.37 -21.98 -8.07
N ALA A 19 6.26 -22.12 -8.78
CA ALA A 19 5.78 -21.06 -9.65
C ALA A 19 5.34 -19.84 -8.79
N SER A 20 5.54 -18.62 -9.28
CA SER A 20 5.05 -17.43 -8.56
C SER A 20 3.52 -17.37 -8.57
N ASP A 21 2.93 -16.48 -7.78
CA ASP A 21 1.47 -16.33 -7.72
C ASP A 21 0.86 -16.06 -9.10
N LEU A 22 1.46 -15.13 -9.85
CA LEU A 22 1.00 -14.83 -11.20
C LEU A 22 1.23 -15.98 -12.19
N GLU A 23 2.30 -16.76 -12.07
CA GLU A 23 2.50 -17.97 -12.89
C GLU A 23 1.44 -19.05 -12.60
N GLN A 24 0.91 -19.08 -11.37
CA GLN A 24 -0.17 -19.97 -10.93
C GLN A 24 -1.57 -19.41 -11.25
N MET A 25 -1.66 -18.14 -11.69
CA MET A 25 -2.86 -17.49 -12.24
C MET A 25 -2.74 -17.20 -13.75
N PRO A 26 -2.58 -18.23 -14.61
CA PRO A 26 -2.31 -18.05 -16.03
C PRO A 26 -3.38 -17.27 -16.79
N HIS A 27 -4.66 -17.23 -16.39
CA HIS A 27 -5.66 -16.42 -17.08
C HIS A 27 -5.39 -14.93 -16.93
N LEU A 28 -4.97 -14.48 -15.75
CA LEU A 28 -4.55 -13.09 -15.53
C LEU A 28 -3.21 -12.80 -16.21
N LEU A 29 -2.19 -13.62 -15.95
CA LEU A 29 -0.85 -13.40 -16.50
C LEU A 29 -0.84 -13.38 -18.03
N ASN A 30 -1.57 -14.30 -18.69
CA ASN A 30 -1.68 -14.31 -20.15
C ASN A 30 -2.50 -13.12 -20.64
N PHE A 31 -3.55 -12.69 -19.93
CA PHE A 31 -4.31 -11.51 -20.30
C PHE A 31 -3.42 -10.25 -20.32
N LEU A 32 -2.64 -10.04 -19.26
CA LEU A 32 -1.69 -8.92 -19.13
C LEU A 32 -0.61 -8.97 -20.21
N SER A 33 0.11 -10.08 -20.30
CA SER A 33 1.27 -10.21 -21.20
C SER A 33 0.91 -10.31 -22.68
N ALA A 34 -0.29 -10.78 -23.04
CA ALA A 34 -0.69 -10.86 -24.45
C ALA A 34 -1.40 -9.59 -24.95
N ASN A 35 -2.05 -8.82 -24.08
CA ASN A 35 -2.90 -7.70 -24.48
C ASN A 35 -2.39 -6.32 -24.05
N GLY A 36 -1.33 -6.26 -23.24
CA GLY A 36 -0.85 -5.01 -22.68
C GLY A 36 0.62 -5.02 -22.30
N THR A 37 0.96 -4.26 -21.27
CA THR A 37 2.32 -4.17 -20.70
C THR A 37 2.25 -4.54 -19.23
N LEU A 38 3.10 -5.48 -18.81
CA LEU A 38 3.29 -5.88 -17.42
C LEU A 38 4.68 -5.44 -16.98
N PHE A 39 4.76 -4.41 -16.13
CA PHE A 39 5.99 -4.01 -15.47
C PHE A 39 6.27 -4.95 -14.31
N ALA A 40 7.39 -5.64 -14.36
CA ALA A 40 7.84 -6.59 -13.32
C ALA A 40 8.92 -5.99 -12.39
N ASN A 41 9.17 -4.69 -12.54
CA ASN A 41 10.13 -3.90 -11.76
C ASN A 41 9.43 -2.61 -11.28
N ASP A 42 8.20 -2.80 -10.80
CA ASP A 42 7.40 -1.78 -10.14
C ASP A 42 7.78 -1.75 -8.66
N HIS A 43 7.55 -0.63 -7.97
CA HIS A 43 7.98 -0.45 -6.59
C HIS A 43 6.88 0.21 -5.78
N THR A 44 6.74 -0.26 -4.54
CA THR A 44 5.80 0.32 -3.58
C THR A 44 6.46 1.46 -2.78
N ILE A 45 5.81 1.88 -1.71
CA ILE A 45 6.23 2.97 -0.82
C ILE A 45 6.90 2.42 0.45
N LEU A 46 7.48 3.31 1.27
CA LEU A 46 7.94 2.99 2.62
C LEU A 46 7.10 3.73 3.68
N ILE A 47 6.67 3.09 4.76
CA ILE A 47 6.68 1.64 5.02
C ILE A 47 5.62 0.97 4.14
N SER A 48 6.00 -0.07 3.40
CA SER A 48 5.05 -0.80 2.55
C SER A 48 4.01 -1.46 3.46
N HIS A 49 2.73 -1.15 3.25
CA HIS A 49 1.62 -1.88 3.85
C HIS A 49 0.39 -1.71 2.97
N THR A 50 -0.55 -2.65 3.03
CA THR A 50 -1.85 -2.64 2.32
C THR A 50 -2.44 -1.23 2.14
N ALA A 51 -2.67 -0.48 3.22
CA ALA A 51 -3.25 0.86 3.18
C ALA A 51 -2.36 1.84 2.39
N GLY A 52 -1.07 1.96 2.76
CA GLY A 52 -0.15 2.91 2.13
C GLY A 52 0.10 2.63 0.65
N GLY A 53 0.26 1.35 0.29
CA GLY A 53 0.45 0.88 -1.08
C GLY A 53 -0.75 1.15 -1.98
N ILE A 54 -1.95 0.77 -1.52
CA ILE A 54 -3.22 1.08 -2.20
C ILE A 54 -3.37 2.60 -2.38
N LEU A 55 -3.21 3.38 -1.32
CA LEU A 55 -3.40 4.83 -1.34
C LEU A 55 -2.45 5.53 -2.31
N SER A 56 -1.20 5.07 -2.41
CA SER A 56 -0.21 5.62 -3.33
C SER A 56 -0.57 5.32 -4.80
N SER A 57 -1.10 4.12 -5.07
CA SER A 57 -1.66 3.76 -6.38
C SER A 57 -2.94 4.55 -6.72
N LEU A 58 -3.78 4.84 -5.73
CA LEU A 58 -5.04 5.58 -5.89
C LEU A 58 -4.81 7.07 -6.17
N THR A 59 -3.89 7.70 -5.43
CA THR A 59 -3.66 9.15 -5.43
C THR A 59 -2.48 9.57 -6.31
N GLY A 60 -1.54 8.67 -6.60
CA GLY A 60 -0.29 9.05 -7.21
C GLY A 60 0.61 9.89 -6.30
N LEU A 61 0.39 9.86 -4.99
CA LEU A 61 1.14 10.62 -3.98
C LEU A 61 1.95 9.68 -3.08
N TYR A 62 3.12 10.15 -2.63
CA TYR A 62 3.88 9.45 -1.59
C TYR A 62 3.25 9.65 -0.20
N PRO A 63 3.62 8.81 0.80
CA PRO A 63 2.99 8.79 2.11
C PRO A 63 2.98 10.11 2.87
N ASP A 64 4.04 10.90 2.78
CA ASP A 64 4.14 12.26 3.32
C ASP A 64 3.06 13.22 2.79
N ARG A 65 2.59 13.00 1.56
CA ARG A 65 1.58 13.85 0.90
C ARG A 65 0.17 13.26 0.93
N GLN A 66 -0.01 11.94 1.07
CA GLN A 66 -1.35 11.37 1.26
C GLN A 66 -1.78 11.25 2.74
N GLY A 67 -0.82 11.18 3.67
CA GLY A 67 -1.03 11.26 5.12
C GLY A 67 -0.72 9.99 5.91
N GLN A 68 -0.64 8.82 5.27
CA GLN A 68 -0.36 7.52 5.91
C GLN A 68 1.11 7.13 5.78
N THR A 69 1.99 7.76 6.56
CA THR A 69 3.46 7.55 6.55
C THR A 69 3.94 6.29 7.26
N VAL A 70 3.06 5.71 8.06
CA VAL A 70 3.21 4.40 8.69
C VAL A 70 1.85 3.73 8.52
N SER A 71 1.85 2.48 8.06
CA SER A 71 0.66 1.68 7.75
C SER A 71 0.92 0.25 8.22
N ASN A 72 -0.08 -0.61 8.40
CA ASN A 72 -1.54 -0.41 8.35
C ASN A 72 -2.15 0.30 9.60
N SER A 73 -1.29 0.68 10.53
CA SER A 73 -1.61 1.46 11.72
C SER A 73 -0.39 2.25 12.15
N TYR A 74 -0.56 3.16 13.10
CA TYR A 74 0.55 3.94 13.64
C TYR A 74 0.22 4.47 15.02
N ASP A 75 1.25 4.88 15.74
CA ASP A 75 1.08 5.69 16.94
C ASP A 75 1.22 7.17 16.60
N TYR A 76 0.64 8.02 17.43
CA TYR A 76 0.87 9.46 17.40
C TYR A 76 1.02 10.01 18.83
N PHE A 77 1.71 11.14 18.95
CA PHE A 77 1.87 11.83 20.22
C PHE A 77 0.63 12.64 20.57
N LYS A 78 -0.03 12.29 21.68
CA LYS A 78 -1.09 13.12 22.27
C LYS A 78 -0.51 14.44 22.80
N PRO A 79 -1.36 15.40 23.21
CA PRO A 79 -0.90 16.63 23.87
C PRO A 79 -0.08 16.43 25.16
N ASP A 80 -0.14 15.25 25.78
CA ASP A 80 0.70 14.87 26.93
C ASP A 80 2.06 14.26 26.54
N HIS A 81 2.37 14.22 25.24
CA HIS A 81 3.55 13.63 24.60
C HIS A 81 3.74 12.13 24.87
N ASN A 82 2.70 11.42 25.28
CA ASN A 82 2.72 9.95 25.26
C ASN A 82 2.12 9.44 23.95
N PRO A 83 2.70 8.39 23.35
CA PRO A 83 2.16 7.78 22.16
C PRO A 83 0.79 7.14 22.43
N THR A 84 -0.01 7.03 21.37
CA THR A 84 -1.24 6.27 21.37
C THR A 84 -1.54 5.75 19.96
N PHE A 85 -2.09 4.55 19.91
CA PHE A 85 -2.46 3.86 18.69
C PHE A 85 -3.61 4.51 17.93
N THR A 86 -3.51 4.46 16.59
CA THR A 86 -4.62 4.62 15.66
C THR A 86 -4.48 3.67 14.46
N SER A 87 -5.61 3.28 13.88
CA SER A 87 -5.65 2.55 12.60
C SER A 87 -5.55 3.52 11.42
N SER A 88 -4.94 3.08 10.32
CA SER A 88 -4.99 3.76 9.01
C SER A 88 -6.35 3.60 8.33
N PHE A 89 -7.09 2.53 8.63
CA PHE A 89 -8.39 2.19 8.04
C PHE A 89 -9.54 3.00 8.67
N LYS A 90 -9.81 4.17 8.09
CA LYS A 90 -10.89 5.11 8.42
C LYS A 90 -11.47 5.68 7.13
N TYR A 91 -12.70 6.18 7.11
CA TYR A 91 -13.20 6.85 5.90
C TYR A 91 -12.33 8.07 5.52
N TRP A 92 -12.22 8.39 4.21
CA TRP A 92 -11.34 9.43 3.65
C TRP A 92 -11.33 10.77 4.40
N THR A 93 -12.50 11.17 4.92
CA THR A 93 -12.69 12.47 5.58
C THR A 93 -12.75 12.41 7.10
N ASP A 94 -12.43 11.25 7.67
CA ASP A 94 -12.33 11.09 9.12
C ASP A 94 -11.07 11.76 9.65
N VAL A 95 -11.14 12.18 10.90
CA VAL A 95 -9.99 12.64 11.68
C VAL A 95 -9.36 11.47 12.43
N VAL A 96 -8.11 11.62 12.85
CA VAL A 96 -7.45 10.59 13.66
C VAL A 96 -8.17 10.39 14.99
N ASP A 97 -8.32 11.46 15.77
CA ASP A 97 -9.04 11.45 17.03
C ASP A 97 -9.64 12.83 17.33
N ALA A 98 -10.94 12.90 17.60
CA ALA A 98 -11.63 14.18 17.77
C ALA A 98 -11.11 15.04 18.95
N THR A 99 -10.33 14.48 19.88
CA THR A 99 -9.80 15.19 21.05
C THR A 99 -8.30 15.44 20.96
N ASN A 100 -7.53 14.40 20.65
CA ASN A 100 -6.07 14.40 20.77
C ASN A 100 -5.37 14.69 19.43
N ASP A 101 -5.99 14.36 18.30
CA ASP A 101 -5.50 14.69 16.95
C ASP A 101 -6.71 14.96 16.02
N PRO A 102 -7.24 16.19 16.02
CA PRO A 102 -8.39 16.56 15.22
C PRO A 102 -8.05 16.83 13.75
N LEU A 103 -6.82 16.53 13.29
CA LEU A 103 -6.47 16.66 11.88
C LEU A 103 -6.99 15.46 11.07
N PRO A 104 -7.21 15.63 9.76
CA PRO A 104 -7.64 14.55 8.88
C PRO A 104 -6.72 13.32 8.98
N ASN A 105 -7.27 12.12 8.85
CA ASN A 105 -6.47 10.92 8.70
C ASN A 105 -5.64 10.99 7.40
N MET A 106 -6.31 11.35 6.31
CA MET A 106 -5.70 11.67 5.02
C MET A 106 -5.13 13.09 5.02
N VAL A 107 -4.12 13.38 5.84
CA VAL A 107 -3.57 14.74 5.98
C VAL A 107 -2.57 15.07 4.86
N ASN A 108 -2.76 16.22 4.22
CA ASN A 108 -1.90 16.76 3.17
C ASN A 108 -1.47 18.21 3.51
N GLY A 109 -0.21 18.53 3.27
CA GLY A 109 0.41 19.82 3.57
C GLY A 109 0.58 20.77 2.38
N ASP A 110 0.22 20.37 1.16
CA ASP A 110 0.55 21.10 -0.07
C ASP A 110 -0.03 22.52 -0.11
N SER A 111 -1.14 22.74 0.59
CA SER A 111 -1.78 24.06 0.70
C SER A 111 -1.06 25.03 1.66
N GLY A 112 0.00 24.57 2.34
CA GLY A 112 0.65 25.26 3.46
C GLY A 112 -0.11 25.12 4.79
N LEU A 113 -1.21 24.37 4.81
CA LEU A 113 -2.00 24.01 5.99
C LEU A 113 -2.34 22.51 5.92
N PRO A 114 -2.42 21.80 7.06
CA PRO A 114 -2.84 20.41 7.11
C PRO A 114 -4.32 20.29 6.78
N LYS A 115 -4.62 19.80 5.58
CA LYS A 115 -5.98 19.62 5.06
C LYS A 115 -6.20 18.17 4.63
N THR A 116 -7.46 17.82 4.35
CA THR A 116 -7.76 16.51 3.78
C THR A 116 -7.18 16.42 2.37
N THR A 117 -6.46 15.35 2.07
CA THR A 117 -5.95 15.02 0.72
C THR A 117 -7.12 15.04 -0.28
N PRO A 118 -6.97 15.67 -1.46
CA PRO A 118 -8.02 15.66 -2.48
C PRO A 118 -8.39 14.22 -2.88
N ALA A 119 -9.69 13.95 -3.00
CA ALA A 119 -10.17 12.58 -3.08
C ALA A 119 -10.00 11.98 -4.49
N PRO A 120 -9.58 10.69 -4.61
CA PRO A 120 -9.21 10.10 -5.90
C PRO A 120 -10.40 9.88 -6.84
N TRP A 121 -11.64 9.92 -6.35
CA TRP A 121 -12.83 9.77 -7.19
C TRP A 121 -13.27 11.06 -7.89
N VAL A 122 -12.79 12.23 -7.44
CA VAL A 122 -13.29 13.54 -7.84
C VAL A 122 -13.14 13.85 -9.34
N PRO A 123 -12.01 13.54 -10.02
CA PRO A 123 -11.91 13.76 -11.46
C PRO A 123 -12.96 12.99 -12.27
N TYR A 124 -13.36 11.80 -11.80
CA TYR A 124 -14.34 10.97 -12.48
C TYR A 124 -15.77 11.47 -12.27
N THR A 125 -16.15 11.77 -11.03
CA THR A 125 -17.51 12.23 -10.71
C THR A 125 -17.80 13.59 -11.32
N ARG A 126 -16.81 14.50 -11.36
CA ARG A 126 -16.90 15.77 -12.08
C ARG A 126 -17.00 15.61 -13.59
N ALA A 127 -16.38 14.56 -14.15
CA ALA A 127 -16.52 14.19 -15.55
C ALA A 127 -17.86 13.49 -15.87
N GLY A 128 -18.74 13.31 -14.88
CA GLY A 128 -20.07 12.72 -15.07
C GLY A 128 -20.11 11.21 -14.87
N CYS A 129 -19.05 10.59 -14.38
CA CYS A 129 -18.96 9.14 -14.17
C CYS A 129 -19.09 8.77 -12.69
N ASP A 130 -19.96 7.83 -12.37
CA ASP A 130 -19.97 7.20 -11.04
C ASP A 130 -18.68 6.38 -10.84
N PHE A 131 -18.21 6.36 -9.60
CA PHE A 131 -17.00 5.67 -9.15
C PHE A 131 -17.37 4.66 -8.08
N GLY A 132 -17.11 3.38 -8.31
CA GLY A 132 -17.35 2.29 -7.37
C GLY A 132 -16.07 1.85 -6.66
N GLY A 133 -16.16 1.67 -5.34
CA GLY A 133 -15.12 1.05 -4.52
C GLY A 133 -15.60 -0.32 -4.00
N VAL A 134 -14.70 -1.30 -4.04
CA VAL A 134 -14.91 -2.67 -3.57
C VAL A 134 -13.73 -3.13 -2.70
N GLY A 135 -13.81 -2.88 -1.39
CA GLY A 135 -12.85 -3.32 -0.38
C GLY A 135 -11.53 -2.54 -0.40
N THR A 136 -11.50 -1.37 -1.04
CA THR A 136 -10.30 -0.57 -1.23
C THR A 136 -9.99 0.29 0.02
N ALA A 137 -8.77 0.80 0.15
CA ALA A 137 -8.41 1.61 1.32
C ALA A 137 -9.05 3.01 1.28
N ASN A 138 -9.75 3.37 2.36
CA ASN A 138 -10.28 4.67 2.75
C ASN A 138 -11.33 5.33 1.82
N ILE A 139 -11.62 4.77 0.64
CA ILE A 139 -12.65 5.31 -0.27
C ILE A 139 -14.04 4.76 0.07
N GLU A 140 -14.13 3.64 0.77
CA GLU A 140 -15.33 3.10 1.39
C GLU A 140 -15.30 3.33 2.91
N LEU A 141 -16.39 3.01 3.60
CA LEU A 141 -16.33 2.91 5.06
C LEU A 141 -15.48 1.69 5.43
N GLU A 142 -14.62 1.85 6.41
CA GLU A 142 -13.62 0.90 6.87
C GLU A 142 -14.02 0.23 8.19
N ASN A 143 -14.88 0.89 8.96
CA ASN A 143 -15.28 0.41 10.27
C ASN A 143 -16.73 0.81 10.63
N THR A 144 -17.28 0.14 11.63
CA THR A 144 -18.62 0.45 12.16
C THR A 144 -18.55 1.36 13.40
N SER A 145 -17.47 2.11 13.59
CA SER A 145 -17.30 2.93 14.79
C SER A 145 -18.36 4.02 14.87
N THR A 146 -18.91 4.17 16.08
CA THR A 146 -19.89 5.22 16.42
C THR A 146 -19.31 6.26 17.38
N SER A 147 -17.98 6.28 17.53
CA SER A 147 -17.26 7.36 18.22
C SER A 147 -17.34 8.68 17.44
N PRO A 148 -16.94 9.82 18.02
CA PRO A 148 -16.91 11.10 17.31
C PRO A 148 -16.03 11.14 16.06
N SER A 149 -15.04 10.25 15.96
CA SER A 149 -14.12 10.07 14.82
C SER A 149 -14.35 8.73 14.10
N GLY A 150 -15.56 8.17 14.21
CA GLY A 150 -15.93 6.92 13.54
C GLY A 150 -16.75 7.15 12.28
N ASP A 151 -16.49 6.32 11.27
CA ASP A 151 -17.13 6.31 9.96
C ASP A 151 -18.66 6.46 10.00
N MET A 152 -19.34 5.70 10.86
CA MET A 152 -20.80 5.74 10.96
C MET A 152 -21.28 7.10 11.47
N THR A 153 -20.54 7.69 12.40
CA THR A 153 -20.80 9.05 12.90
C THR A 153 -20.53 10.08 11.81
N ARG A 154 -19.45 9.92 11.05
CA ARG A 154 -19.06 10.85 9.98
C ARG A 154 -20.09 10.90 8.86
N VAL A 155 -20.45 9.75 8.32
CA VAL A 155 -21.26 9.65 7.08
C VAL A 155 -22.76 9.70 7.37
N PHE A 156 -23.24 9.00 8.40
CA PHE A 156 -24.67 8.90 8.67
C PHE A 156 -25.16 9.84 9.79
N GLY A 157 -24.27 10.22 10.71
CA GLY A 157 -24.58 11.11 11.83
C GLY A 157 -25.18 10.38 13.05
N PRO A 158 -24.93 10.86 14.28
CA PRO A 158 -25.46 10.24 15.48
C PRO A 158 -26.99 10.11 15.48
N GLY A 159 -27.48 8.91 15.84
CA GLY A 159 -28.91 8.62 15.96
C GLY A 159 -29.63 8.29 14.65
N SER A 160 -28.94 8.27 13.51
CA SER A 160 -29.49 7.72 12.27
C SER A 160 -29.81 6.21 12.42
N PRO A 161 -30.67 5.63 11.56
CA PRO A 161 -30.91 4.18 11.55
C PRO A 161 -29.62 3.36 11.40
N GLU A 162 -28.74 3.76 10.49
CA GLU A 162 -27.46 3.11 10.19
C GLU A 162 -26.51 3.18 11.40
N TRP A 163 -26.40 4.36 12.02
CA TRP A 163 -25.60 4.56 13.22
C TRP A 163 -26.13 3.77 14.43
N ASN A 164 -27.46 3.70 14.60
CA ASN A 164 -28.08 2.92 15.67
C ASN A 164 -27.88 1.42 15.45
N GLU A 165 -27.88 0.96 14.20
CA GLU A 165 -27.59 -0.42 13.87
C GLU A 165 -26.19 -0.83 14.33
N ALA A 166 -25.18 -0.03 13.99
CA ALA A 166 -23.81 -0.23 14.44
C ALA A 166 -23.68 -0.13 15.98
N ARG A 167 -24.31 0.87 16.61
CA ARG A 167 -24.18 1.09 18.06
C ARG A 167 -24.84 0.00 18.91
N PHE A 168 -26.03 -0.42 18.52
CA PHE A 168 -26.85 -1.31 19.34
C PHE A 168 -26.85 -2.76 18.85
N GLY A 169 -26.14 -3.04 17.75
CA GLY A 169 -26.05 -4.38 17.18
C GLY A 169 -27.41 -4.90 16.70
N THR A 170 -28.28 -4.03 16.17
CA THR A 170 -29.63 -4.42 15.73
C THR A 170 -29.64 -5.07 14.35
N GLY A 171 -28.48 -5.15 13.69
CA GLY A 171 -28.27 -5.73 12.36
C GLY A 171 -26.78 -5.98 12.10
N PRO A 172 -26.43 -6.56 10.95
CA PRO A 172 -25.06 -6.93 10.62
C PRO A 172 -24.27 -5.73 10.07
N ALA A 173 -24.07 -4.70 10.90
CA ALA A 173 -23.52 -3.41 10.47
C ALA A 173 -22.20 -3.49 9.68
N GLN A 174 -21.33 -4.45 10.00
CA GLN A 174 -20.10 -4.70 9.25
C GLN A 174 -20.41 -5.07 7.80
N THR A 175 -21.25 -6.08 7.62
CA THR A 175 -21.70 -6.60 6.31
C THR A 175 -22.49 -5.55 5.53
N ASP A 176 -23.28 -4.75 6.24
CA ASP A 176 -24.20 -3.79 5.64
C ASP A 176 -23.51 -2.51 5.17
N PHE A 177 -22.49 -2.01 5.90
CA PHE A 177 -21.97 -0.65 5.72
C PHE A 177 -20.49 -0.54 5.32
N VAL A 178 -19.66 -1.55 5.60
CA VAL A 178 -18.20 -1.48 5.36
C VAL A 178 -17.86 -2.01 3.96
N GLY A 179 -16.77 -1.50 3.38
CA GLY A 179 -16.05 -2.11 2.26
C GLY A 179 -16.71 -1.99 0.89
N ILE A 180 -17.88 -1.36 0.75
CA ILE A 180 -18.53 -1.16 -0.56
C ILE A 180 -19.07 0.26 -0.65
N ALA A 181 -18.75 1.01 -1.70
CA ALA A 181 -19.32 2.33 -1.93
C ALA A 181 -19.47 2.68 -3.42
N ILE A 182 -20.35 3.63 -3.72
CA ILE A 182 -20.41 4.31 -5.01
C ILE A 182 -20.43 5.81 -4.76
N HIS A 183 -19.36 6.50 -5.17
CA HIS A 183 -19.31 7.96 -5.26
C HIS A 183 -19.92 8.40 -6.58
N CYS A 184 -20.95 9.22 -6.51
CA CYS A 184 -21.83 9.48 -7.63
C CYS A 184 -21.49 10.77 -8.33
N ALA A 185 -21.51 10.75 -9.66
CA ALA A 185 -21.61 11.95 -10.45
C ALA A 185 -22.95 12.67 -10.24
N SER A 186 -23.03 13.94 -10.61
CA SER A 186 -24.27 14.73 -10.56
C SER A 186 -25.23 14.46 -11.73
N SER A 187 -24.96 13.44 -12.54
CA SER A 187 -25.75 13.10 -13.73
C SER A 187 -27.06 12.39 -13.39
N ASP A 188 -28.09 12.55 -14.24
CA ASP A 188 -29.38 11.86 -14.07
C ASP A 188 -29.27 10.32 -14.21
N SER A 189 -28.21 9.83 -14.86
CA SER A 189 -27.90 8.40 -15.00
C SER A 189 -27.20 7.80 -13.79
N SER A 190 -26.84 8.62 -12.81
CA SER A 190 -26.11 8.18 -11.62
C SER A 190 -26.94 7.24 -10.74
N LYS A 191 -26.27 6.32 -10.03
CA LYS A 191 -26.85 5.44 -9.01
C LYS A 191 -27.42 6.18 -7.80
N CYS A 192 -27.00 7.42 -7.57
CA CYS A 192 -27.57 8.26 -6.54
C CYS A 192 -28.79 9.06 -7.01
N ALA A 193 -29.02 9.18 -8.32
CA ALA A 193 -30.13 9.98 -8.84
C ALA A 193 -31.49 9.40 -8.43
N GLY A 194 -32.22 10.15 -7.59
CA GLY A 194 -33.53 9.72 -7.06
C GLY A 194 -33.46 8.59 -6.03
N ASN A 195 -32.27 8.20 -5.57
CA ASN A 195 -32.11 7.17 -4.56
C ASN A 195 -32.31 7.75 -3.15
N ALA A 196 -33.30 7.25 -2.41
CA ALA A 196 -33.63 7.74 -1.06
C ALA A 196 -32.55 7.45 0.00
N HIS A 197 -31.60 6.57 -0.31
CA HIS A 197 -30.49 6.20 0.56
C HIS A 197 -29.18 6.93 0.21
N ALA A 198 -29.15 7.69 -0.88
CA ALA A 198 -28.01 8.53 -1.22
C ALA A 198 -27.73 9.54 -0.08
N LYS A 199 -26.46 9.65 0.30
CA LYS A 199 -25.98 10.60 1.31
C LYS A 199 -25.07 11.64 0.68
N PRO A 200 -24.98 12.86 1.23
CA PRO A 200 -24.00 13.84 0.80
C PRO A 200 -22.58 13.29 0.85
N ASP A 201 -21.87 13.31 -0.28
CA ASP A 201 -20.45 12.98 -0.35
C ASP A 201 -19.66 14.25 -0.09
N THR A 202 -19.22 14.43 1.16
CA THR A 202 -18.77 15.74 1.65
C THR A 202 -17.25 15.82 1.70
N LEU A 203 -16.66 16.56 0.75
CA LEU A 203 -15.24 16.89 0.72
C LEU A 203 -15.03 18.39 0.95
N LEU A 204 -14.81 18.79 2.20
CA LEU A 204 -14.76 20.22 2.59
C LEU A 204 -13.50 20.93 2.10
N ASP A 205 -12.38 20.22 2.01
CA ASP A 205 -11.09 20.75 1.59
C ASP A 205 -10.82 20.60 0.08
N GLU A 206 -11.75 19.99 -0.67
CA GLU A 206 -11.56 19.69 -2.08
C GLU A 206 -11.32 20.97 -2.90
N PRO A 207 -10.19 21.08 -3.62
CA PRO A 207 -9.94 22.20 -4.51
C PRO A 207 -11.10 22.38 -5.51
N GLY A 208 -11.52 23.62 -5.75
CA GLY A 208 -12.67 23.92 -6.62
C GLY A 208 -14.05 23.53 -6.05
N GLY A 209 -14.11 22.89 -4.89
CA GLY A 209 -15.33 22.52 -4.18
C GLY A 209 -16.02 21.25 -4.69
N TYR A 210 -16.80 20.62 -3.82
CA TYR A 210 -17.47 19.34 -4.11
C TYR A 210 -18.91 19.28 -3.57
N LEU A 211 -19.56 20.44 -3.49
CA LEU A 211 -20.92 20.54 -2.95
C LEU A 211 -21.95 19.94 -3.93
N GLY A 212 -22.88 19.15 -3.40
CA GLY A 212 -24.02 18.61 -4.14
C GLY A 212 -23.80 17.21 -4.72
N TYR A 213 -22.58 16.68 -4.65
CA TYR A 213 -22.30 15.28 -4.96
C TYR A 213 -22.87 14.38 -3.85
N GLN A 214 -23.16 13.13 -4.23
CA GLN A 214 -23.77 12.14 -3.35
C GLN A 214 -22.96 10.85 -3.42
N ALA A 215 -23.20 9.95 -2.48
CA ALA A 215 -22.68 8.60 -2.51
C ALA A 215 -23.68 7.61 -1.91
N LEU A 216 -23.53 6.33 -2.30
CA LEU A 216 -24.13 5.18 -1.64
C LEU A 216 -23.03 4.47 -0.85
N TYR A 217 -23.27 4.23 0.43
CA TYR A 217 -22.32 3.58 1.32
C TYR A 217 -22.89 2.26 1.81
N GLY A 218 -22.08 1.21 1.75
CA GLY A 218 -22.44 -0.11 2.21
C GLY A 218 -23.19 -0.96 1.19
N ALA A 219 -22.94 -2.26 1.22
CA ALA A 219 -23.65 -3.25 0.42
C ALA A 219 -25.18 -3.16 0.61
N LYS A 220 -25.65 -2.78 1.80
CA LYS A 220 -27.07 -2.56 2.10
C LYS A 220 -27.76 -1.62 1.12
N TYR A 221 -27.06 -0.61 0.62
CA TYR A 221 -27.60 0.39 -0.31
C TYR A 221 -27.02 0.28 -1.71
N VAL A 222 -25.80 -0.23 -1.85
CA VAL A 222 -25.15 -0.45 -3.14
C VAL A 222 -25.74 -1.66 -3.87
N ASP A 223 -25.87 -2.82 -3.21
CA ASP A 223 -26.32 -4.06 -3.87
C ASP A 223 -27.68 -3.88 -4.56
N PRO A 224 -28.73 -3.33 -3.93
CA PRO A 224 -30.01 -3.13 -4.61
C PRO A 224 -29.92 -2.14 -5.77
N ALA A 225 -29.02 -1.15 -5.72
CA ALA A 225 -28.86 -0.15 -6.76
C ALA A 225 -28.19 -0.70 -8.04
N ILE A 226 -27.35 -1.73 -7.91
CA ILE A 226 -26.63 -2.33 -9.04
C ILE A 226 -27.21 -3.66 -9.52
N THR A 227 -28.04 -4.32 -8.71
CA THR A 227 -28.66 -5.63 -9.04
C THR A 227 -30.14 -5.55 -9.43
N GLY A 228 -30.70 -4.34 -9.55
CA GLY A 228 -32.12 -4.14 -9.85
C GLY A 228 -33.05 -4.48 -8.67
N GLY A 229 -32.59 -4.23 -7.44
CA GLY A 229 -33.36 -4.39 -6.21
C GLY A 229 -33.09 -5.66 -5.42
N ASN A 230 -32.17 -6.52 -5.85
CA ASN A 230 -31.75 -7.68 -5.06
C ASN A 230 -30.80 -7.26 -3.93
N ALA A 231 -30.85 -7.97 -2.82
CA ALA A 231 -30.04 -7.64 -1.65
C ALA A 231 -28.60 -8.19 -1.71
N CYS A 232 -28.25 -8.95 -2.75
CA CYS A 232 -26.96 -9.63 -2.85
C CYS A 232 -26.42 -9.47 -4.26
N VAL A 233 -25.14 -9.12 -4.38
CA VAL A 233 -24.34 -9.37 -5.58
C VAL A 233 -23.94 -10.85 -5.66
N ASN A 234 -23.83 -11.38 -6.87
CA ASN A 234 -23.27 -12.71 -7.10
C ASN A 234 -21.77 -12.62 -7.44
N ASP A 235 -20.99 -13.53 -6.85
CA ASP A 235 -19.58 -13.77 -7.15
C ASP A 235 -19.39 -14.27 -8.59
N THR A 236 -18.14 -14.39 -9.06
CA THR A 236 -17.85 -14.87 -10.43
C THR A 236 -18.27 -16.32 -10.66
N ALA A 237 -18.52 -17.11 -9.61
CA ALA A 237 -19.08 -18.46 -9.69
C ALA A 237 -20.62 -18.49 -9.65
N GLY A 238 -21.27 -17.31 -9.63
CA GLY A 238 -22.72 -17.17 -9.61
C GLY A 238 -23.38 -17.43 -8.26
N GLN A 239 -22.61 -17.47 -7.16
CA GLN A 239 -23.14 -17.59 -5.81
C GLN A 239 -23.30 -16.22 -5.15
N PRO A 240 -24.31 -16.01 -4.29
CA PRO A 240 -24.44 -14.74 -3.56
C PRO A 240 -23.22 -14.50 -2.67
N VAL A 241 -22.65 -13.30 -2.74
CA VAL A 241 -21.60 -12.85 -1.80
C VAL A 241 -22.22 -12.64 -0.42
N ARG A 242 -21.60 -13.23 0.60
CA ARG A 242 -22.11 -13.25 1.96
C ARG A 242 -20.99 -13.21 2.98
N ASP A 243 -21.30 -12.65 4.14
CA ASP A 243 -20.47 -12.77 5.33
C ASP A 243 -20.43 -14.21 5.89
N PRO A 244 -19.54 -14.50 6.86
CA PRO A 244 -19.46 -15.83 7.48
C PRO A 244 -20.75 -16.28 8.22
N ALA A 245 -21.63 -15.34 8.57
CA ALA A 245 -22.94 -15.63 9.18
C ALA A 245 -24.03 -15.90 8.12
N GLY A 246 -23.73 -15.76 6.82
CA GLY A 246 -24.62 -15.98 5.70
C GLY A 246 -25.50 -14.80 5.33
N ASN A 247 -25.24 -13.60 5.86
CA ASN A 247 -25.92 -12.37 5.45
C ASN A 247 -25.34 -11.87 4.12
N CYS A 248 -26.18 -11.35 3.24
CA CYS A 248 -25.70 -10.77 1.98
C CYS A 248 -25.03 -9.43 2.22
N GLY A 249 -23.93 -9.19 1.51
CA GLY A 249 -23.20 -7.93 1.52
C GLY A 249 -21.70 -8.16 1.68
N PHE A 250 -21.02 -7.20 2.32
CA PHE A 250 -19.57 -7.23 2.46
C PHE A 250 -19.11 -8.45 3.27
N PRO A 251 -18.27 -9.33 2.70
CA PRO A 251 -17.91 -10.59 3.34
C PRO A 251 -16.86 -10.42 4.46
N GLY A 252 -16.27 -9.22 4.59
CA GLY A 252 -15.07 -8.96 5.39
C GLY A 252 -13.82 -8.91 4.50
N PHE A 253 -12.81 -8.14 4.90
CA PHE A 253 -11.59 -7.93 4.10
C PHE A 253 -10.84 -9.24 3.81
N ASP A 254 -10.69 -10.12 4.80
CA ASP A 254 -10.11 -11.47 4.66
C ASP A 254 -10.90 -12.40 3.71
N ALA A 255 -12.16 -12.06 3.44
CA ALA A 255 -13.02 -12.82 2.55
C ALA A 255 -13.27 -12.11 1.20
N MET A 256 -12.52 -11.04 0.90
CA MET A 256 -12.46 -10.40 -0.43
C MET A 256 -11.62 -11.22 -1.42
N LEU A 257 -11.84 -12.54 -1.42
CA LEU A 257 -11.28 -13.47 -2.39
C LEU A 257 -11.60 -12.99 -3.81
N ALA A 258 -10.74 -13.30 -4.79
CA ALA A 258 -10.87 -12.84 -6.17
C ALA A 258 -12.30 -13.00 -6.75
N LYS A 259 -12.98 -14.12 -6.48
CA LYS A 259 -14.35 -14.35 -6.96
C LYS A 259 -15.38 -13.32 -6.46
N ASN A 260 -15.23 -12.84 -5.22
CA ASN A 260 -16.16 -11.91 -4.58
C ASN A 260 -15.93 -10.50 -5.12
N SER A 261 -14.67 -10.03 -5.08
CA SER A 261 -14.29 -8.70 -5.56
C SER A 261 -14.57 -8.53 -7.05
N LEU A 262 -14.15 -9.49 -7.88
CA LEU A 262 -14.40 -9.46 -9.32
C LEU A 262 -15.90 -9.59 -9.67
N GLY A 263 -16.68 -10.28 -8.82
CA GLY A 263 -18.14 -10.35 -8.95
C GLY A 263 -18.81 -8.99 -8.76
N TYR A 264 -18.39 -8.24 -7.73
CA TYR A 264 -18.80 -6.86 -7.48
C TYR A 264 -18.39 -5.92 -8.61
N VAL A 265 -17.13 -5.98 -9.04
CA VAL A 265 -16.62 -5.18 -10.16
C VAL A 265 -17.44 -5.42 -11.42
N ALA A 266 -17.67 -6.68 -11.80
CA ALA A 266 -18.48 -7.01 -12.97
C ALA A 266 -19.91 -6.46 -12.83
N GLN A 267 -20.55 -6.67 -11.67
CA GLN A 267 -21.91 -6.18 -11.43
C GLN A 267 -22.02 -4.66 -11.49
N MET A 268 -21.03 -3.94 -10.97
CA MET A 268 -20.96 -2.48 -11.04
C MET A 268 -20.84 -2.00 -12.49
N GLN A 269 -19.90 -2.55 -13.26
CA GLN A 269 -19.70 -2.21 -14.67
C GLN A 269 -20.95 -2.47 -15.51
N GLU A 270 -21.56 -3.66 -15.37
CA GLU A 270 -22.80 -4.06 -16.04
C GLU A 270 -23.99 -3.14 -15.70
N SER A 271 -23.99 -2.61 -14.48
CA SER A 271 -25.05 -1.71 -14.03
C SER A 271 -24.84 -0.25 -14.46
N GLY A 272 -23.71 0.10 -15.08
CA GLY A 272 -23.41 1.47 -15.52
C GLY A 272 -22.63 2.30 -14.49
N VAL A 273 -21.82 1.67 -13.65
CA VAL A 273 -20.75 2.33 -12.87
C VAL A 273 -19.43 2.11 -13.62
N PRO A 274 -19.00 3.06 -14.47
CA PRO A 274 -17.93 2.81 -15.44
C PRO A 274 -16.52 2.82 -14.85
N ILE A 275 -16.34 3.38 -13.65
CA ILE A 275 -15.06 3.40 -12.94
C ILE A 275 -15.19 2.53 -11.70
N THR A 276 -14.40 1.47 -11.60
CA THR A 276 -14.43 0.55 -10.46
C THR A 276 -13.03 0.25 -9.97
N TYR A 277 -12.84 0.40 -8.66
CA TYR A 277 -11.64 0.01 -7.94
C TYR A 277 -11.98 -1.15 -7.01
N ALA A 278 -11.07 -2.10 -6.90
CA ALA A 278 -11.27 -3.24 -6.02
C ALA A 278 -9.97 -3.74 -5.40
N TYR A 279 -10.11 -4.31 -4.22
CA TYR A 279 -9.09 -5.06 -3.52
C TYR A 279 -9.36 -6.57 -3.63
N ILE A 280 -8.30 -7.37 -3.69
CA ILE A 280 -8.35 -8.84 -3.57
C ILE A 280 -7.47 -9.26 -2.42
N SER A 281 -8.01 -10.04 -1.48
CA SER A 281 -7.28 -10.61 -0.34
C SER A 281 -6.09 -11.43 -0.79
N ASP A 282 -5.09 -11.53 0.08
CA ASP A 282 -3.87 -12.29 -0.15
C ASP A 282 -4.16 -13.76 -0.48
N ALA A 283 -3.18 -14.45 -1.04
CA ALA A 283 -3.26 -15.89 -1.31
C ALA A 283 -2.45 -16.73 -0.31
N HIS A 284 -1.76 -16.06 0.61
CA HIS A 284 -0.67 -16.58 1.43
C HIS A 284 -1.19 -17.13 2.76
N ASP A 285 -2.24 -16.52 3.31
CA ASP A 285 -3.00 -16.98 4.46
C ASP A 285 -4.04 -18.04 4.07
N ASN A 286 -4.16 -19.06 4.91
CA ASN A 286 -5.25 -20.02 4.80
C ASN A 286 -6.49 -19.49 5.53
N HIS A 287 -7.39 -18.86 4.78
CA HIS A 287 -8.66 -18.30 5.28
C HIS A 287 -9.65 -19.34 5.86
N ASN A 288 -9.30 -20.63 5.89
CA ASN A 288 -10.10 -21.69 6.53
C ASN A 288 -9.42 -22.34 7.75
N LEU A 289 -8.10 -22.36 7.81
CA LEU A 289 -7.31 -23.06 8.84
C LEU A 289 -6.68 -22.13 9.86
N ALA A 290 -6.82 -20.80 9.70
CA ALA A 290 -6.26 -19.78 10.60
C ALA A 290 -4.74 -19.96 10.81
N ARG A 291 -4.02 -20.19 9.70
CA ARG A 291 -2.56 -20.28 9.61
C ARG A 291 -2.08 -19.79 8.25
N ALA A 292 -0.82 -19.38 8.14
CA ALA A 292 -0.18 -19.12 6.87
C ALA A 292 0.09 -20.42 6.10
N SER A 293 0.30 -20.32 4.79
CA SER A 293 0.72 -21.42 3.92
C SER A 293 2.08 -21.12 3.30
N GLY A 294 2.94 -22.13 3.16
CA GLY A 294 4.26 -21.94 2.56
C GLY A 294 4.26 -22.10 1.04
N PRO A 295 5.22 -21.50 0.30
CA PRO A 295 5.32 -21.63 -1.15
C PRO A 295 5.21 -23.08 -1.61
N GLY A 296 4.28 -23.35 -2.55
CA GLY A 296 4.07 -24.68 -3.12
C GLY A 296 3.33 -25.67 -2.21
N GLU A 297 2.81 -25.24 -1.06
CA GLU A 297 1.91 -26.04 -0.24
C GLU A 297 0.58 -26.26 -0.96
N ALA A 298 -0.03 -27.44 -0.79
CA ALA A 298 -1.16 -27.88 -1.61
C ALA A 298 -2.39 -26.97 -1.50
N ASP A 299 -2.63 -26.36 -0.35
CA ASP A 299 -3.72 -25.42 -0.11
C ASP A 299 -3.46 -24.04 -0.72
N TYR A 300 -2.24 -23.52 -0.63
CA TYR A 300 -1.84 -22.29 -1.31
C TYR A 300 -1.98 -22.43 -2.84
N VAL A 301 -1.49 -23.53 -3.42
CA VAL A 301 -1.66 -23.84 -4.85
C VAL A 301 -3.15 -23.93 -5.22
N ALA A 302 -3.97 -24.53 -4.36
CA ALA A 302 -5.42 -24.62 -4.60
C ALA A 302 -6.12 -23.26 -4.54
N GLN A 303 -5.66 -22.36 -3.65
CA GLN A 303 -6.18 -21.00 -3.52
C GLN A 303 -5.86 -20.15 -4.75
N LEU A 304 -4.61 -20.14 -5.20
CA LEU A 304 -4.23 -19.46 -6.45
C LEU A 304 -4.98 -20.03 -7.65
N LYS A 305 -5.22 -21.34 -7.69
CA LYS A 305 -6.05 -21.95 -8.72
C LYS A 305 -7.51 -21.46 -8.69
N ALA A 306 -8.06 -21.20 -7.50
CA ALA A 306 -9.39 -20.63 -7.35
C ALA A 306 -9.44 -19.17 -7.79
N TYR A 307 -8.36 -18.40 -7.55
CA TYR A 307 -8.24 -17.03 -8.06
C TYR A 307 -8.13 -17.03 -9.59
N ASP A 308 -7.34 -17.93 -10.17
CA ASP A 308 -7.25 -18.13 -11.61
C ASP A 308 -8.61 -18.44 -12.26
N ASP A 309 -9.38 -19.35 -11.66
CA ASP A 309 -10.74 -19.67 -12.12
C ASP A 309 -11.67 -18.46 -12.03
N ALA A 310 -11.53 -17.63 -10.98
CA ALA A 310 -12.28 -16.40 -10.84
C ALA A 310 -11.96 -15.39 -11.95
N PHE A 311 -10.69 -15.24 -12.34
CA PHE A 311 -10.29 -14.41 -13.48
C PHE A 311 -10.83 -14.93 -14.81
N ALA A 312 -10.77 -16.25 -15.03
CA ALA A 312 -11.35 -16.87 -16.22
C ALA A 312 -12.86 -16.56 -16.34
N ALA A 313 -13.60 -16.73 -15.24
CA ALA A 313 -15.03 -16.43 -15.18
C ALA A 313 -15.32 -14.94 -15.33
N PHE A 314 -14.52 -14.07 -14.71
CA PHE A 314 -14.64 -12.62 -14.79
C PHE A 314 -14.51 -12.11 -16.22
N PHE A 315 -13.44 -12.48 -16.92
CA PHE A 315 -13.24 -12.06 -18.32
C PHE A 315 -14.34 -12.60 -19.23
N ALA A 316 -14.80 -13.84 -19.03
CA ALA A 316 -15.90 -14.40 -19.79
C ALA A 316 -17.23 -13.66 -19.54
N ARG A 317 -17.50 -13.27 -18.28
CA ARG A 317 -18.69 -12.50 -17.89
C ARG A 317 -18.70 -11.13 -18.54
N LEU A 318 -17.61 -10.36 -18.39
CA LEU A 318 -17.50 -9.03 -19.00
C LEU A 318 -17.62 -9.08 -20.53
N ALA A 319 -16.97 -10.05 -21.18
CA ALA A 319 -17.04 -10.21 -22.63
C ALA A 319 -18.45 -10.53 -23.13
N ALA A 320 -19.28 -11.21 -22.33
CA ALA A 320 -20.68 -11.49 -22.67
C ALA A 320 -21.53 -10.21 -22.77
N ASP A 321 -21.16 -9.17 -22.02
CA ASP A 321 -21.77 -7.83 -22.05
C ASP A 321 -21.00 -6.85 -22.94
N GLY A 322 -20.02 -7.34 -23.72
CA GLY A 322 -19.23 -6.54 -24.64
C GLY A 322 -18.20 -5.63 -23.96
N ILE A 323 -17.82 -5.91 -22.72
CA ILE A 323 -16.78 -5.21 -21.97
C ILE A 323 -15.49 -6.03 -22.11
N ASP A 324 -14.49 -5.47 -22.80
CA ASP A 324 -13.22 -6.15 -23.06
C ASP A 324 -12.06 -5.16 -23.26
N GLN A 325 -10.87 -5.66 -23.59
CA GLN A 325 -9.67 -4.84 -23.78
C GLN A 325 -9.76 -3.83 -24.93
N SER A 326 -10.76 -3.94 -25.82
CA SER A 326 -10.96 -3.01 -26.93
C SER A 326 -11.67 -1.72 -26.50
N ASN A 327 -12.34 -1.71 -25.34
CA ASN A 327 -13.10 -0.56 -24.86
C ASN A 327 -12.91 -0.23 -23.37
N THR A 328 -12.22 -1.09 -22.63
CA THR A 328 -12.00 -0.93 -21.20
C THR A 328 -10.52 -0.92 -20.88
N LEU A 329 -10.11 0.07 -20.10
CA LEU A 329 -8.80 0.08 -19.43
C LEU A 329 -8.88 -0.81 -18.19
N PHE A 330 -8.04 -1.83 -18.15
CA PHE A 330 -7.78 -2.71 -17.03
C PHE A 330 -6.42 -2.39 -16.43
N VAL A 331 -6.37 -2.23 -15.12
CA VAL A 331 -5.16 -2.03 -14.34
C VAL A 331 -5.16 -3.07 -13.23
N PHE A 332 -4.09 -3.85 -13.12
CA PHE A 332 -3.88 -4.84 -12.08
C PHE A 332 -2.52 -4.61 -11.45
N THR A 333 -2.43 -4.59 -10.12
CA THR A 333 -1.16 -4.40 -9.39
C THR A 333 -1.25 -5.11 -8.04
N ALA A 334 -0.14 -5.25 -7.33
CA ALA A 334 -0.15 -5.49 -5.89
C ALA A 334 0.02 -4.16 -5.15
N ASP A 335 -0.36 -4.08 -3.87
CA ASP A 335 -0.09 -2.95 -2.97
C ASP A 335 1.31 -2.97 -2.35
N GLU A 336 1.86 -4.17 -2.21
CA GLU A 336 3.23 -4.47 -1.82
C GLU A 336 3.59 -5.92 -2.17
N GLY A 337 4.78 -6.36 -1.77
CA GLY A 337 5.11 -7.79 -1.68
C GLY A 337 5.44 -8.16 -0.24
N ASP A 338 5.73 -9.44 -0.03
CA ASP A 338 6.02 -10.05 1.26
C ASP A 338 7.34 -10.83 1.24
N HIS A 339 7.88 -11.02 2.44
CA HIS A 339 8.93 -11.97 2.73
C HIS A 339 8.36 -13.22 3.40
N PHE A 340 8.61 -14.38 2.80
CA PHE A 340 8.27 -15.67 3.39
C PHE A 340 9.22 -16.03 4.56
N ALA A 341 8.74 -15.87 5.80
CA ALA A 341 9.39 -16.32 7.02
C ALA A 341 9.22 -17.83 7.22
N GLY A 342 10.10 -18.61 6.59
CA GLY A 342 10.02 -20.06 6.63
C GLY A 342 11.24 -20.80 6.09
N GLY A 343 11.33 -22.06 6.47
CA GLY A 343 12.36 -23.00 6.04
C GLY A 343 12.07 -23.61 4.67
N ILE A 344 12.84 -24.64 4.32
CA ILE A 344 12.70 -25.33 3.04
C ILE A 344 11.60 -26.38 3.17
N GLY A 345 10.53 -26.26 2.38
CA GLY A 345 9.43 -27.22 2.37
C GLY A 345 9.87 -28.65 2.00
N THR A 346 9.26 -29.63 2.66
CA THR A 346 9.50 -31.07 2.41
C THR A 346 8.68 -31.55 1.21
N PRO A 347 9.29 -32.10 0.15
CA PRO A 347 8.54 -32.61 -1.01
C PRO A 347 7.52 -33.68 -0.65
N GLN A 348 6.31 -33.53 -1.18
CA GLN A 348 5.20 -34.47 -1.00
C GLN A 348 5.01 -35.37 -2.23
N ALA A 349 4.24 -36.45 -2.06
CA ALA A 349 4.03 -37.44 -3.11
C ALA A 349 3.23 -36.92 -4.32
N ASP A 350 2.42 -35.87 -4.12
CA ASP A 350 1.62 -35.20 -5.16
C ASP A 350 2.38 -34.07 -5.88
N GLY A 351 3.64 -33.82 -5.51
CA GLY A 351 4.48 -32.76 -6.07
C GLY A 351 4.38 -31.42 -5.35
N SER A 352 3.51 -31.29 -4.34
CA SER A 352 3.48 -30.13 -3.44
C SER A 352 4.63 -30.16 -2.43
N LEU A 353 4.78 -29.08 -1.66
CA LEU A 353 5.66 -29.00 -0.50
C LEU A 353 4.84 -29.09 0.80
N GLY A 354 5.43 -29.61 1.86
CA GLY A 354 4.85 -29.66 3.19
C GLY A 354 5.72 -28.94 4.21
N TYR A 355 5.07 -28.28 5.17
CA TYR A 355 5.72 -27.46 6.20
C TYR A 355 5.27 -27.87 7.60
N THR A 356 6.11 -27.60 8.61
CA THR A 356 5.79 -27.84 10.01
C THR A 356 4.99 -26.68 10.60
N HIS A 357 3.68 -26.85 10.67
CA HIS A 357 2.72 -25.89 11.24
C HIS A 357 2.58 -26.00 12.77
N ALA A 358 3.70 -25.85 13.48
CA ALA A 358 3.73 -25.86 14.95
C ALA A 358 4.61 -24.74 15.49
N ALA A 359 4.23 -24.17 16.64
CA ALA A 359 5.07 -23.19 17.31
C ALA A 359 6.42 -23.80 17.71
N CYS A 360 7.51 -23.04 17.52
CA CYS A 360 8.86 -23.46 17.89
C CYS A 360 9.49 -22.47 18.89
N THR A 361 9.75 -22.94 20.11
CA THR A 361 10.33 -22.13 21.20
C THR A 361 11.84 -22.21 21.30
N ASN A 362 12.47 -23.15 20.61
CA ASN A 362 13.93 -23.30 20.56
C ASN A 362 14.39 -23.10 19.12
N LEU A 363 14.70 -21.84 18.76
CA LEU A 363 15.07 -21.43 17.40
C LEU A 363 16.23 -22.26 16.82
N SER A 364 17.22 -22.63 17.64
CA SER A 364 18.35 -23.47 17.19
C SER A 364 17.95 -24.91 16.84
N ALA A 365 16.78 -25.36 17.26
CA ALA A 365 16.29 -26.72 17.10
C ALA A 365 14.99 -26.81 16.29
N CYS A 366 14.51 -25.71 15.69
CA CYS A 366 13.36 -25.78 14.80
C CYS A 366 13.65 -26.72 13.63
N PRO A 367 12.63 -27.45 13.13
CA PRO A 367 12.75 -28.24 11.90
C PRO A 367 13.23 -27.40 10.72
N ALA A 368 13.86 -28.05 9.74
CA ALA A 368 14.32 -27.37 8.52
C ALA A 368 13.15 -26.93 7.63
N ASP A 369 11.97 -27.53 7.79
CA ASP A 369 10.71 -27.20 7.11
C ASP A 369 9.74 -26.42 8.03
N GLN A 370 10.26 -25.82 9.11
CA GLN A 370 9.48 -24.93 9.98
C GLN A 370 8.95 -23.73 9.18
N ILE A 371 7.72 -23.31 9.46
CA ILE A 371 7.12 -22.10 8.90
C ILE A 371 6.66 -21.18 10.04
N GLY A 372 6.74 -19.86 9.82
CA GLY A 372 6.15 -18.84 10.66
C GLY A 372 7.09 -17.67 10.94
N GLU A 373 6.52 -16.48 11.14
CA GLU A 373 7.25 -15.33 11.65
C GLU A 373 7.94 -15.62 13.00
N VAL A 374 9.10 -15.01 13.23
CA VAL A 374 9.80 -15.06 14.51
C VAL A 374 9.30 -13.92 15.41
N LEU A 375 8.25 -14.20 16.18
CA LEU A 375 7.67 -13.26 17.13
C LEU A 375 8.65 -12.83 18.20
N THR A 376 8.84 -11.51 18.31
CA THR A 376 9.87 -10.90 19.16
C THR A 376 9.29 -9.80 20.03
N ASN A 377 9.34 -10.00 21.36
CA ASN A 377 9.19 -8.91 22.31
C ASN A 377 10.47 -8.08 22.33
N LEU A 378 10.46 -6.97 21.60
CA LEU A 378 11.59 -6.07 21.42
C LEU A 378 12.07 -5.48 22.77
N LYS A 379 11.14 -5.05 23.62
CA LYS A 379 11.44 -4.53 24.98
C LYS A 379 12.14 -5.58 25.85
N GLY A 380 11.86 -6.85 25.62
CA GLY A 380 12.47 -7.97 26.35
C GLY A 380 13.89 -8.30 25.93
N LEU A 381 14.35 -7.82 24.76
CA LEU A 381 15.71 -8.04 24.25
C LEU A 381 16.66 -6.89 24.54
N LEU A 382 16.12 -5.70 24.83
CA LEU A 382 16.91 -4.51 25.08
C LEU A 382 17.56 -4.51 26.49
N PRO A 383 18.70 -3.81 26.66
CA PRO A 383 19.32 -3.62 27.97
C PRO A 383 18.38 -2.95 28.98
N ALA A 384 18.70 -3.08 30.27
CA ALA A 384 17.97 -2.36 31.31
C ALA A 384 18.35 -0.87 31.30
N GLY A 385 17.36 0.02 31.44
CA GLY A 385 17.58 1.47 31.54
C GLY A 385 17.08 2.28 30.34
N GLU A 386 16.54 1.60 29.33
CA GLU A 386 15.91 2.25 28.18
C GLU A 386 14.77 3.20 28.59
N PRO A 387 14.54 4.28 27.83
CA PRO A 387 13.38 5.12 28.05
C PRO A 387 12.09 4.33 27.85
N ALA A 388 10.98 4.82 28.41
CA ALA A 388 9.68 4.26 28.08
C ALA A 388 9.34 4.64 26.63
N PHE A 389 8.94 3.66 25.83
CA PHE A 389 8.50 3.85 24.45
C PHE A 389 7.37 2.88 24.12
N ASP A 390 6.66 3.15 23.03
CA ASP A 390 5.82 2.17 22.33
C ASP A 390 6.26 2.07 20.86
N ILE A 391 5.73 1.07 20.14
CA ILE A 391 6.04 0.88 18.72
C ILE A 391 4.76 0.53 17.94
N HIS A 392 4.74 0.86 16.65
CA HIS A 392 3.91 0.15 15.68
C HIS A 392 4.43 -1.29 15.55
N PHE A 393 3.58 -2.30 15.75
CA PHE A 393 4.01 -3.70 15.68
C PHE A 393 4.15 -4.12 14.23
N ASP A 394 5.35 -4.55 13.87
CA ASP A 394 5.73 -4.72 12.48
C ASP A 394 7.04 -5.50 12.34
N SER A 395 7.40 -5.89 11.11
CA SER A 395 8.78 -6.25 10.77
C SER A 395 9.70 -5.01 10.74
N SER A 396 9.11 -3.85 10.44
CA SER A 396 9.72 -2.51 10.38
C SER A 396 9.25 -1.56 11.51
N PRO A 397 9.43 -1.90 12.80
CA PRO A 397 8.77 -1.17 13.88
C PRO A 397 9.21 0.30 13.96
N THR A 398 8.24 1.20 13.86
CA THR A 398 8.43 2.62 14.16
C THR A 398 8.32 2.86 15.66
N VAL A 399 9.29 3.54 16.25
CA VAL A 399 9.44 3.71 17.70
C VAL A 399 8.98 5.09 18.15
N TYR A 400 8.18 5.15 19.21
CA TYR A 400 7.68 6.40 19.79
C TYR A 400 8.08 6.50 21.26
N VAL A 401 9.05 7.35 21.58
CA VAL A 401 9.56 7.52 22.94
C VAL A 401 8.69 8.49 23.74
N ASN A 402 8.27 8.06 24.94
CA ASN A 402 7.44 8.87 25.83
C ASN A 402 8.08 10.23 26.12
N GLY A 403 7.28 11.29 26.08
CA GLY A 403 7.73 12.66 26.25
C GLY A 403 8.19 13.32 24.95
N GLN A 404 8.14 12.61 23.82
CA GLN A 404 8.54 13.10 22.48
C GLN A 404 9.90 13.81 22.50
N PRO A 405 10.96 13.17 23.03
CA PRO A 405 12.30 13.76 23.05
C PRO A 405 12.79 14.03 21.62
N GLY A 406 13.60 15.07 21.47
CA GLY A 406 14.23 15.34 20.17
C GLY A 406 15.27 14.28 19.80
N ARG A 407 15.50 14.08 18.51
CA ARG A 407 16.43 13.07 17.97
C ARG A 407 17.85 13.07 18.55
N THR A 408 18.33 14.22 19.04
CA THR A 408 19.66 14.34 19.67
C THR A 408 19.67 14.03 21.18
N ASP A 409 18.55 13.62 21.77
CA ASP A 409 18.46 13.28 23.19
C ASP A 409 19.31 12.04 23.49
N ALA A 410 20.12 12.11 24.55
CA ALA A 410 21.09 11.05 24.85
C ALA A 410 20.44 9.67 25.10
N SER A 411 19.19 9.63 25.60
CA SER A 411 18.46 8.38 25.81
C SER A 411 17.93 7.80 24.50
N VAL A 412 17.47 8.64 23.57
CA VAL A 412 17.09 8.23 22.21
C VAL A 412 18.30 7.68 21.47
N ARG A 413 19.42 8.41 21.52
CA ARG A 413 20.68 7.98 20.91
C ARG A 413 21.17 6.63 21.46
N MET A 414 20.95 6.37 22.75
CA MET A 414 21.28 5.08 23.37
C MET A 414 20.39 3.97 22.82
N LEU A 415 19.07 4.19 22.80
CA LEU A 415 18.09 3.24 22.31
C LEU A 415 18.32 2.86 20.83
N GLU A 416 18.64 3.81 19.96
CA GLU A 416 18.95 3.55 18.54
C GLU A 416 20.17 2.64 18.38
N ARG A 417 21.23 2.86 19.18
CA ARG A 417 22.42 2.01 19.18
C ARG A 417 22.13 0.62 19.73
N ASP A 418 21.35 0.54 20.81
CA ASP A 418 21.04 -0.73 21.45
C ASP A 418 20.14 -1.58 20.54
N MET A 419 19.12 -0.99 19.91
CA MET A 419 18.31 -1.64 18.85
C MET A 419 19.17 -2.02 17.64
N GLY A 420 20.03 -1.12 17.16
CA GLY A 420 20.92 -1.36 16.03
C GLY A 420 21.95 -2.49 16.22
N ASN A 421 22.19 -2.89 17.48
CA ASN A 421 23.10 -3.97 17.86
C ASN A 421 22.37 -5.27 18.26
N LEU A 422 21.04 -5.31 18.19
CA LEU A 422 20.28 -6.51 18.52
C LEU A 422 20.61 -7.65 17.56
N THR A 423 20.69 -8.84 18.15
CA THR A 423 20.90 -10.09 17.44
C THR A 423 20.00 -11.18 18.02
N SER A 424 19.61 -12.14 17.19
CA SER A 424 18.92 -13.36 17.62
C SER A 424 19.40 -14.55 16.78
N VAL A 425 19.15 -15.75 17.27
CA VAL A 425 19.16 -16.94 16.41
C VAL A 425 17.98 -16.84 15.45
N ASP A 426 18.25 -17.12 14.18
CA ASP A 426 17.26 -17.20 13.11
C ASP A 426 17.16 -18.68 12.67
N PRO A 427 15.97 -19.30 12.78
CA PRO A 427 15.78 -20.72 12.45
C PRO A 427 15.88 -21.02 10.95
N TYR A 428 15.81 -20.00 10.08
CA TYR A 428 15.75 -20.11 8.63
C TYR A 428 17.11 -19.86 7.98
N VAL A 429 17.95 -19.03 8.59
CA VAL A 429 19.35 -18.87 8.18
C VAL A 429 20.22 -19.98 8.77
N ARG A 430 20.66 -20.92 7.92
CA ARG A 430 21.45 -22.10 8.34
C ARG A 430 22.81 -22.19 7.65
N ASP A 431 23.80 -22.67 8.39
CA ASP A 431 25.10 -23.01 7.81
C ASP A 431 25.07 -24.32 7.01
N SER A 432 26.21 -24.68 6.40
CA SER A 432 26.35 -25.93 5.65
C SER A 432 26.16 -27.21 6.48
N ALA A 433 26.19 -27.12 7.81
CA ALA A 433 25.91 -28.22 8.73
C ALA A 433 24.43 -28.25 9.18
N GLY A 434 23.60 -27.33 8.69
CA GLY A 434 22.18 -27.21 9.02
C GLY A 434 21.92 -26.52 10.37
N GLN A 435 22.93 -25.87 10.96
CA GLN A 435 22.78 -25.16 12.23
C GLN A 435 22.24 -23.74 11.98
N ALA A 436 21.18 -23.38 12.71
CA ALA A 436 20.64 -22.03 12.73
C ALA A 436 21.71 -21.01 13.16
N GLN A 437 21.75 -19.86 12.51
CA GLN A 437 22.77 -18.83 12.71
C GLN A 437 22.24 -17.67 13.54
N THR A 438 23.15 -16.94 14.17
CA THR A 438 22.83 -15.65 14.79
C THR A 438 22.91 -14.56 13.73
N VAL A 439 21.83 -13.79 13.60
CA VAL A 439 21.67 -12.69 12.64
C VAL A 439 21.49 -11.36 13.39
N SER A 440 21.71 -10.25 12.69
CA SER A 440 21.27 -8.94 13.18
C SER A 440 19.76 -8.81 13.02
N LEU A 441 19.10 -8.15 13.97
CA LEU A 441 17.68 -7.83 13.90
C LEU A 441 17.38 -6.49 13.23
N ALA A 442 18.40 -5.65 13.02
CA ALA A 442 18.25 -4.32 12.43
C ALA A 442 19.04 -4.22 11.12
N ALA A 443 18.34 -4.29 9.99
CA ALA A 443 18.92 -4.10 8.67
C ALA A 443 19.29 -2.62 8.44
N ALA A 444 18.39 -1.70 8.80
CA ALA A 444 18.62 -0.26 8.72
C ALA A 444 17.91 0.49 9.85
N LEU A 445 18.34 1.74 10.08
CA LEU A 445 17.72 2.65 11.03
C LEU A 445 17.55 4.03 10.36
N ALA A 446 16.42 4.68 10.60
CA ALA A 446 16.11 6.03 10.12
C ALA A 446 15.58 6.88 11.27
N ASP A 447 16.24 8.00 11.58
CA ASP A 447 15.66 9.03 12.47
C ASP A 447 14.79 10.02 11.64
N PRO A 448 14.13 11.02 12.25
CA PRO A 448 13.25 11.93 11.52
C PRO A 448 13.90 12.71 10.36
N VAL A 449 15.23 12.83 10.30
CA VAL A 449 15.91 13.43 9.15
C VAL A 449 15.92 12.46 7.97
N GLU A 450 16.24 11.19 8.19
CA GLU A 450 16.17 10.16 7.15
C GLU A 450 14.73 9.82 6.76
N GLU A 451 13.82 9.71 7.72
CA GLU A 451 12.39 9.48 7.45
C GLU A 451 11.82 10.54 6.49
N ARG A 452 12.27 11.79 6.58
CA ARG A 452 11.91 12.83 5.60
C ARG A 452 12.43 12.52 4.19
N ALA A 453 13.66 11.99 4.07
CA ALA A 453 14.22 11.58 2.78
C ALA A 453 13.41 10.44 2.14
N LEU A 454 12.85 9.56 2.97
CA LEU A 454 12.08 8.37 2.58
C LEU A 454 10.59 8.62 2.30
N HIS A 455 10.11 9.86 2.45
CA HIS A 455 8.69 10.24 2.40
C HIS A 455 7.83 9.72 3.57
N MET A 456 8.42 9.59 4.76
CA MET A 456 7.77 9.08 5.97
C MET A 456 7.39 10.17 7.00
N ILE A 457 7.38 11.45 6.61
CA ILE A 457 6.95 12.56 7.47
C ILE A 457 5.86 13.38 6.80
N ASN A 458 4.64 13.32 7.34
CA ASN A 458 3.49 14.06 6.83
C ASN A 458 3.36 15.46 7.46
N ALA A 459 2.25 16.13 7.15
CA ALA A 459 1.99 17.50 7.59
C ALA A 459 1.61 17.65 9.08
N ASP A 460 1.50 16.56 9.85
CA ASP A 460 1.31 16.58 11.30
C ASP A 460 2.57 16.10 12.03
N PRO A 461 3.35 17.01 12.66
CA PRO A 461 4.57 16.63 13.38
C PRO A 461 4.33 15.73 14.59
N ASN A 462 3.09 15.59 15.08
CA ASN A 462 2.78 14.66 16.17
C ASN A 462 2.66 13.20 15.70
N ARG A 463 2.62 12.94 14.40
CA ARG A 463 2.58 11.58 13.83
C ARG A 463 3.96 11.05 13.47
N THR A 464 4.98 11.91 13.47
CA THR A 464 6.37 11.52 13.19
C THR A 464 6.91 10.60 14.29
N PRO A 465 7.39 9.38 13.95
CA PRO A 465 8.09 8.52 14.90
C PRO A 465 9.31 9.19 15.52
N THR A 466 9.81 8.63 16.61
CA THR A 466 11.12 9.03 17.16
C THR A 466 12.26 8.53 16.29
N PHE A 467 12.13 7.31 15.76
CA PHE A 467 12.92 6.72 14.68
C PHE A 467 12.24 5.42 14.23
N THR A 468 12.67 4.88 13.09
CA THR A 468 12.21 3.61 12.54
C THR A 468 13.37 2.61 12.44
N MET A 469 13.10 1.35 12.79
CA MET A 469 14.01 0.24 12.51
C MET A 469 13.44 -0.60 11.38
N PHE A 470 14.17 -0.69 10.27
CA PHE A 470 13.90 -1.70 9.25
C PHE A 470 14.59 -3.00 9.68
N GLY A 471 13.77 -4.04 9.87
CA GLY A 471 14.12 -5.27 10.54
C GLY A 471 14.84 -6.28 9.66
N ASN A 472 15.14 -7.42 10.30
CA ASN A 472 15.31 -8.67 9.57
C ASN A 472 13.89 -9.18 9.21
N PRO A 473 13.63 -9.52 7.95
CA PRO A 473 12.27 -9.77 7.47
C PRO A 473 11.69 -11.11 7.96
N ASP A 474 12.48 -11.99 8.59
CA ASP A 474 11.98 -13.19 9.26
C ASP A 474 11.30 -12.89 10.61
N PHE A 475 11.51 -11.68 11.16
CA PHE A 475 11.10 -11.31 12.52
C PHE A 475 9.94 -10.32 12.51
N PHE A 476 9.00 -10.53 13.44
CA PHE A 476 7.92 -9.59 13.71
C PHE A 476 8.04 -9.05 15.13
N PHE A 477 8.06 -7.72 15.27
CA PHE A 477 8.38 -7.03 16.52
C PHE A 477 7.14 -6.50 17.24
N GLN A 478 7.05 -6.80 18.53
CA GLN A 478 5.97 -6.37 19.42
C GLN A 478 6.52 -5.96 20.79
N THR A 479 5.67 -5.41 21.67
CA THR A 479 6.09 -4.90 23.00
C THR A 479 5.71 -5.77 24.19
N PHE A 480 5.06 -6.90 23.95
CA PHE A 480 4.67 -7.87 24.98
C PHE A 480 5.18 -9.27 24.68
N ALA A 481 5.18 -10.16 25.68
CA ALA A 481 5.68 -11.52 25.53
C ALA A 481 4.92 -12.30 24.42
N PRO A 482 5.62 -12.96 23.49
CA PRO A 482 4.97 -13.75 22.45
C PRO A 482 4.08 -14.87 23.03
N ASN A 483 2.97 -15.13 22.37
CA ASN A 483 2.02 -16.17 22.76
C ASN A 483 2.48 -17.60 22.37
N CYS A 484 3.66 -17.76 21.76
CA CYS A 484 4.26 -19.05 21.39
C CYS A 484 5.18 -19.66 22.46
N GLY A 485 5.37 -19.01 23.61
CA GLY A 485 5.96 -19.63 24.81
C GLY A 485 7.46 -19.39 25.05
N ALA A 486 8.13 -18.60 24.21
CA ALA A 486 9.49 -18.08 24.44
C ALA A 486 9.62 -16.65 23.88
N ASN A 487 10.79 -16.04 24.03
CA ASN A 487 11.10 -14.76 23.38
C ASN A 487 12.54 -14.77 22.86
N PRO A 488 12.77 -14.79 21.54
CA PRO A 488 11.77 -14.94 20.47
C PRO A 488 11.23 -16.38 20.32
N CYS A 489 10.17 -16.58 19.52
CA CYS A 489 9.70 -17.90 19.08
C CYS A 489 8.99 -17.85 17.73
N VAL A 490 8.94 -18.98 17.03
CA VAL A 490 8.21 -19.09 15.75
C VAL A 490 6.72 -19.29 16.00
N ASN A 491 5.89 -18.51 15.31
CA ASN A 491 4.44 -18.65 15.27
C ASN A 491 3.98 -18.99 13.83
N PRO A 492 3.44 -20.18 13.55
CA PRO A 492 3.01 -20.56 12.20
C PRO A 492 1.69 -19.91 11.78
N LYS A 493 1.07 -19.07 12.64
CA LYS A 493 -0.17 -18.39 12.29
C LYS A 493 0.03 -17.41 11.12
N PHE A 494 1.18 -16.74 11.08
CA PHE A 494 1.58 -15.81 10.04
C PHE A 494 2.99 -16.20 9.59
N ALA A 495 3.31 -16.02 8.31
CA ALA A 495 4.62 -16.40 7.75
C ALA A 495 5.07 -15.48 6.61
N TRP A 496 4.39 -14.36 6.43
CA TRP A 496 4.57 -13.45 5.31
C TRP A 496 4.66 -12.06 5.90
N ASN A 497 5.88 -11.56 6.01
CA ASN A 497 6.20 -10.29 6.66
C ASN A 497 6.48 -9.23 5.60
N HIS A 498 6.06 -7.99 5.88
CA HIS A 498 6.22 -6.86 4.99
C HIS A 498 6.39 -5.56 5.77
N GLY A 499 6.66 -4.46 5.04
CA GLY A 499 7.02 -3.16 5.58
C GLY A 499 8.51 -2.80 5.49
N ASP A 500 9.37 -3.80 5.34
CA ASP A 500 10.81 -3.61 5.29
C ASP A 500 11.36 -3.23 3.89
N ILE A 501 12.69 -3.09 3.80
CA ILE A 501 13.43 -2.59 2.63
C ILE A 501 13.91 -3.68 1.66
N GLN A 502 13.62 -4.96 1.92
CA GLN A 502 14.10 -6.05 1.08
C GLN A 502 13.36 -6.05 -0.27
N ALA A 503 14.04 -6.56 -1.30
CA ALA A 503 13.57 -6.43 -2.67
C ALA A 503 12.25 -7.19 -2.90
N GLU A 504 12.06 -8.34 -2.25
CA GLU A 504 10.83 -9.12 -2.31
C GLU A 504 9.60 -8.40 -1.74
N ILE A 505 9.82 -7.47 -0.80
CA ILE A 505 8.77 -6.63 -0.21
C ILE A 505 8.57 -5.37 -1.05
N GLY A 506 9.66 -4.69 -1.40
CA GLY A 506 9.63 -3.38 -2.06
C GLY A 506 9.40 -3.41 -3.58
N THR A 507 9.68 -4.54 -4.25
CA THR A 507 9.58 -4.69 -5.71
C THR A 507 8.35 -5.51 -6.08
N THR A 508 7.37 -4.84 -6.67
CA THR A 508 6.08 -5.39 -7.06
C THR A 508 5.96 -5.50 -8.59
N TRP A 509 4.73 -5.52 -9.09
CA TRP A 509 4.42 -5.55 -10.51
C TRP A 509 3.15 -4.74 -10.78
N SER A 510 3.07 -4.15 -11.98
CA SER A 510 1.87 -3.46 -12.44
C SER A 510 1.56 -3.78 -13.90
N GLY A 511 0.31 -4.12 -14.17
CA GLY A 511 -0.19 -4.56 -15.46
C GLY A 511 -1.26 -3.62 -16.00
N LEU A 512 -1.07 -3.10 -17.21
CA LEU A 512 -2.05 -2.27 -17.91
C LEU A 512 -2.46 -2.92 -19.22
N VAL A 513 -3.77 -3.00 -19.48
CA VAL A 513 -4.37 -3.53 -20.71
C VAL A 513 -5.54 -2.64 -21.11
N GLY A 514 -5.63 -2.24 -22.38
CA GLY A 514 -6.80 -1.50 -22.86
C GLY A 514 -6.49 -0.53 -24.01
N PRO A 515 -7.46 0.30 -24.41
CA PRO A 515 -7.26 1.33 -25.42
C PRO A 515 -6.10 2.27 -25.06
N GLY A 516 -5.19 2.48 -26.01
CA GLY A 516 -4.02 3.36 -25.83
C GLY A 516 -2.82 2.73 -25.12
N ILE A 517 -2.93 1.47 -24.69
CA ILE A 517 -1.81 0.70 -24.12
C ILE A 517 -1.12 -0.13 -25.22
N LYS A 518 0.21 -0.19 -25.18
CA LYS A 518 1.01 -1.07 -26.03
C LYS A 518 0.85 -2.53 -25.58
N GLN A 519 0.83 -3.43 -26.55
CA GLN A 519 1.05 -4.86 -26.34
C GLN A 519 2.56 -5.11 -26.17
N GLY A 520 3.12 -4.62 -25.06
CA GLY A 520 4.54 -4.67 -24.74
C GLY A 520 4.99 -6.02 -24.16
N GLY A 521 4.06 -6.84 -23.67
CA GLY A 521 4.39 -8.04 -22.93
C GLY A 521 4.98 -7.72 -21.56
N ILE A 522 5.88 -8.58 -21.09
CA ILE A 522 6.56 -8.39 -19.81
C ILE A 522 7.75 -7.44 -20.00
N ASP A 523 7.74 -6.33 -19.27
CA ASP A 523 8.84 -5.39 -19.15
C ASP A 523 9.45 -5.51 -17.74
N ALA A 524 10.61 -6.16 -17.66
CA ALA A 524 11.37 -6.34 -16.42
C ALA A 524 12.51 -5.31 -16.27
N GLN A 525 12.56 -4.27 -17.11
CA GLN A 525 13.68 -3.32 -17.16
C GLN A 525 13.27 -1.91 -16.76
N THR A 526 12.08 -1.48 -17.16
CA THR A 526 11.58 -0.15 -16.79
C THR A 526 11.35 -0.12 -15.29
N TRP A 527 11.99 0.83 -14.61
CA TRP A 527 11.70 1.15 -13.22
C TRP A 527 10.40 1.94 -13.16
N THR A 528 9.45 1.47 -12.38
CA THR A 528 8.17 2.14 -12.14
C THR A 528 7.85 2.11 -10.65
N ASP A 529 6.85 2.88 -10.26
CA ASP A 529 6.41 3.06 -8.88
C ASP A 529 4.87 3.16 -8.86
N HIS A 530 4.21 2.69 -7.80
CA HIS A 530 2.76 2.80 -7.59
C HIS A 530 2.21 4.20 -7.86
N THR A 531 2.95 5.23 -7.49
CA THR A 531 2.56 6.62 -7.73
C THR A 531 2.33 6.93 -9.22
N ASN A 532 2.95 6.18 -10.13
CA ASN A 532 2.87 6.38 -11.58
C ASN A 532 1.53 5.94 -12.18
N LEU A 533 0.79 5.04 -11.50
CA LEU A 533 -0.46 4.49 -12.03
C LEU A 533 -1.52 5.57 -12.21
N ARG A 534 -1.73 6.41 -11.20
CA ARG A 534 -2.72 7.49 -11.22
C ARG A 534 -2.56 8.47 -12.40
N PRO A 535 -1.41 9.15 -12.61
CA PRO A 535 -1.25 10.05 -13.75
C PRO A 535 -1.33 9.32 -15.10
N THR A 536 -0.90 8.07 -15.19
CA THR A 536 -1.02 7.27 -16.42
C THR A 536 -2.47 6.98 -16.76
N ILE A 537 -3.27 6.55 -15.77
CA ILE A 537 -4.72 6.31 -15.91
C ILE A 537 -5.43 7.60 -16.33
N LEU A 538 -5.20 8.72 -15.64
CA LEU A 538 -5.90 9.97 -15.96
C LEU A 538 -5.52 10.52 -17.33
N THR A 539 -4.27 10.34 -17.77
CA THR A 539 -3.83 10.71 -19.13
C THR A 539 -4.64 9.96 -20.19
N LEU A 540 -4.81 8.63 -20.03
CA LEU A 540 -5.59 7.80 -20.94
C LEU A 540 -7.08 8.15 -20.98
N LEU A 541 -7.61 8.61 -19.85
CA LEU A 541 -9.01 9.02 -19.72
C LEU A 541 -9.25 10.48 -20.13
N GLY A 542 -8.20 11.24 -20.43
CA GLY A 542 -8.30 12.67 -20.73
C GLY A 542 -8.75 13.52 -19.53
N LEU A 543 -8.41 13.05 -18.32
CA LEU A 543 -8.73 13.68 -17.04
C LEU A 543 -7.46 14.18 -16.36
N LYS A 544 -7.61 14.90 -15.24
CA LYS A 544 -6.51 15.30 -14.36
C LYS A 544 -7.01 15.51 -12.93
N ASP A 545 -6.10 15.36 -11.98
CA ASP A 545 -6.30 15.78 -10.59
C ASP A 545 -6.12 17.29 -10.43
N ASP A 546 -6.63 17.85 -9.33
CA ASP A 546 -6.42 19.26 -8.95
C ASP A 546 -5.11 19.51 -8.19
N TYR A 547 -4.32 18.45 -7.98
CA TYR A 547 -3.00 18.49 -7.38
C TYR A 547 -1.96 17.91 -8.35
N SER A 548 -0.68 18.17 -8.07
CA SER A 548 0.40 17.53 -8.81
C SER A 548 0.69 16.15 -8.18
N PRO A 549 0.57 15.04 -8.93
CA PRO A 549 0.98 13.73 -8.45
C PRO A 549 2.50 13.68 -8.29
N ASP A 550 2.99 12.83 -7.40
CA ASP A 550 4.41 12.48 -7.28
C ASP A 550 4.85 11.47 -8.35
N GLY A 551 3.92 10.70 -8.90
CA GLY A 551 4.21 9.85 -10.04
C GLY A 551 4.30 10.60 -11.36
N ARG A 552 4.82 9.90 -12.37
CA ARG A 552 4.84 10.35 -13.77
C ARG A 552 3.97 9.49 -14.66
N VAL A 553 3.67 9.98 -15.86
CA VAL A 553 3.03 9.17 -16.90
C VAL A 553 4.02 8.12 -17.43
N LEU A 554 3.59 6.86 -17.46
CA LEU A 554 4.34 5.72 -18.03
C LEU A 554 4.25 5.71 -19.56
N ILE A 555 4.99 6.62 -20.21
CA ILE A 555 5.04 6.72 -21.69
C ILE A 555 5.60 5.44 -22.36
N GLU A 556 6.23 4.57 -21.58
CA GLU A 556 6.68 3.24 -21.92
C GLU A 556 5.47 2.34 -22.25
N ALA A 557 4.39 2.41 -21.47
CA ALA A 557 3.17 1.64 -21.68
C ALA A 557 2.27 2.22 -22.78
N LEU A 558 2.36 3.53 -23.08
CA LEU A 558 1.41 4.19 -23.98
C LEU A 558 1.75 4.04 -25.47
N THR A 559 0.74 3.80 -26.31
CA THR A 559 0.85 3.95 -27.76
C THR A 559 1.07 5.41 -28.13
N THR A 560 1.70 5.67 -29.28
CA THR A 560 2.07 7.05 -29.66
C THR A 560 0.87 7.95 -29.89
N ASP A 561 -0.24 7.40 -30.38
CA ASP A 561 -1.51 8.11 -30.62
C ASP A 561 -2.30 8.42 -29.33
N ALA A 562 -2.11 7.62 -28.28
CA ALA A 562 -2.68 7.86 -26.95
C ALA A 562 -1.79 8.72 -26.04
N THR A 563 -0.55 9.00 -26.45
CA THR A 563 0.38 9.82 -25.67
C THR A 563 0.19 11.31 -26.01
N PRO A 564 0.06 12.22 -25.03
CA PRO A 564 0.03 13.67 -25.28
C PRO A 564 1.18 14.16 -26.17
N LEU A 565 0.89 15.06 -27.11
CA LEU A 565 1.87 15.56 -28.09
C LEU A 565 3.13 16.14 -27.39
N SER A 566 2.95 16.86 -26.29
CA SER A 566 4.01 17.45 -25.47
C SER A 566 4.95 16.41 -24.84
N LEU A 567 4.50 15.17 -24.61
CA LEU A 567 5.33 14.07 -24.12
C LEU A 567 6.07 13.32 -25.26
N ILE A 568 5.65 13.48 -26.52
CA ILE A 568 6.32 12.83 -27.67
C ILE A 568 7.28 13.76 -28.44
N GLN A 569 7.11 15.08 -28.38
CA GLN A 569 7.97 16.04 -29.11
C GLN A 569 9.46 15.88 -28.78
N HIS A 570 9.77 15.61 -27.52
CA HIS A 570 11.14 15.38 -27.02
C HIS A 570 11.23 14.03 -26.28
N ARG A 571 10.62 12.97 -26.85
CA ARG A 571 10.37 11.69 -26.16
C ARG A 571 11.58 11.09 -25.43
N GLU A 572 12.77 11.13 -26.03
CA GLU A 572 13.97 10.59 -25.38
C GLU A 572 14.43 11.44 -24.18
N THR A 573 14.30 12.76 -24.28
CA THR A 573 14.59 13.67 -23.17
C THR A 573 13.57 13.50 -22.04
N VAL A 574 12.29 13.33 -22.37
CA VAL A 574 11.23 12.97 -21.39
C VAL A 574 11.59 11.66 -20.69
N ARG A 575 11.86 10.58 -21.44
CA ARG A 575 12.21 9.26 -20.89
C ARG A 575 13.41 9.33 -19.94
N ARG A 576 14.46 10.07 -20.31
CA ARG A 576 15.65 10.22 -19.46
C ARG A 576 15.40 11.06 -18.21
N LEU A 577 14.57 12.11 -18.31
CA LEU A 577 14.18 12.92 -17.16
C LEU A 577 13.30 12.11 -16.21
N SER A 578 12.34 11.38 -16.74
CA SER A 578 11.46 10.44 -16.04
C SER A 578 12.26 9.40 -15.25
N ALA A 579 13.20 8.72 -15.90
CA ALA A 579 14.05 7.74 -15.22
C ALA A 579 14.90 8.39 -14.11
N MET A 580 15.53 9.54 -14.36
CA MET A 580 16.31 10.22 -13.32
C MET A 580 15.43 10.68 -12.15
N TYR A 581 14.22 11.18 -12.44
CA TYR A 581 13.27 11.64 -11.41
C TYR A 581 12.92 10.52 -10.43
N GLU A 582 12.64 9.31 -10.92
CA GLU A 582 12.35 8.16 -10.06
C GLU A 582 13.55 7.80 -9.17
N GLN A 583 14.76 7.79 -9.73
CA GLN A 583 15.95 7.42 -8.96
C GLN A 583 16.29 8.41 -7.83
N VAL A 584 15.89 9.69 -7.98
CA VAL A 584 16.11 10.71 -6.93
C VAL A 584 14.93 10.85 -5.97
N ASN A 585 13.72 10.44 -6.36
CA ASN A 585 12.50 10.76 -5.60
C ASN A 585 11.81 9.54 -5.00
N ALA A 586 11.89 8.35 -5.60
CA ALA A 586 11.17 7.18 -5.09
C ALA A 586 11.74 6.69 -3.75
N SER A 587 10.88 6.15 -2.87
CA SER A 587 11.27 5.61 -1.56
C SER A 587 12.33 4.49 -1.66
N PHE A 588 12.28 3.70 -2.74
CA PHE A 588 13.27 2.66 -3.06
C PHE A 588 14.33 3.09 -4.10
N GLY A 589 14.34 4.38 -4.48
CA GLY A 589 15.32 4.92 -5.41
C GLY A 589 16.72 4.96 -4.80
N PRO A 590 17.80 4.96 -5.61
CA PRO A 590 19.17 5.01 -5.13
C PRO A 590 19.46 6.15 -4.16
N PHE A 591 18.86 7.34 -4.34
CA PHE A 591 19.01 8.44 -3.39
C PHE A 591 18.62 8.02 -1.97
N SER A 592 17.40 7.51 -1.82
CA SER A 592 16.82 7.09 -0.55
C SER A 592 17.57 5.91 0.07
N MET A 593 17.96 4.90 -0.73
CA MET A 593 18.68 3.74 -0.20
C MET A 593 20.13 4.08 0.22
N ASP A 594 20.78 5.01 -0.48
CA ASP A 594 22.11 5.49 -0.11
C ASP A 594 22.07 6.36 1.16
N THR A 595 21.08 7.26 1.28
CA THR A 595 20.92 8.06 2.50
C THR A 595 20.56 7.19 3.71
N LEU A 596 19.71 6.18 3.54
CA LEU A 596 19.37 5.23 4.60
C LEU A 596 20.58 4.43 5.07
N THR A 597 21.45 4.03 4.14
CA THR A 597 22.73 3.39 4.48
C THR A 597 23.62 4.32 5.32
N ALA A 598 23.69 5.60 4.96
CA ALA A 598 24.43 6.60 5.72
C ALA A 598 23.80 6.86 7.09
N SER A 599 22.48 7.00 7.18
CA SER A 599 21.73 7.23 8.42
C SER A 599 21.90 6.06 9.38
N THR A 600 21.82 4.82 8.89
CA THR A 600 22.07 3.62 9.70
C THR A 600 23.45 3.67 10.37
N ARG A 601 24.50 4.10 9.65
CA ARG A 601 25.83 4.28 10.21
C ARG A 601 25.87 5.43 11.24
N ALA A 602 25.15 6.52 10.98
CA ALA A 602 25.03 7.65 11.89
C ALA A 602 24.34 7.24 13.21
N LEU A 603 23.23 6.51 13.15
CA LEU A 603 22.45 6.04 14.30
C LEU A 603 23.22 5.00 15.12
N LYS A 604 24.01 4.12 14.49
CA LYS A 604 24.89 3.16 15.19
C LYS A 604 26.15 3.80 15.79
N SER A 605 26.48 5.05 15.46
CA SER A 605 27.68 5.73 15.97
C SER A 605 27.58 6.10 17.45
N SER A 606 28.63 5.83 18.22
CA SER A 606 28.81 6.36 19.57
C SER A 606 29.42 7.77 19.61
N ASP A 607 29.83 8.29 18.45
CA ASP A 607 30.35 9.66 18.30
C ASP A 607 29.25 10.57 17.77
N GLU A 608 28.75 11.45 18.65
CA GLU A 608 27.67 12.39 18.33
C GLU A 608 28.08 13.43 17.28
N SER A 609 29.38 13.69 17.09
CA SER A 609 29.85 14.56 16.01
C SER A 609 29.74 13.89 14.64
N VAL A 610 29.97 12.57 14.59
CA VAL A 610 29.76 11.76 13.37
C VAL A 610 28.27 11.70 13.04
N TYR A 611 27.42 11.44 14.03
CA TYR A 611 25.96 11.46 13.86
C TYR A 611 25.48 12.81 13.32
N GLY A 612 25.81 13.90 14.01
CA GLY A 612 25.39 15.24 13.60
C GLY A 612 25.91 15.64 12.21
N SER A 613 27.10 15.20 11.82
CA SER A 613 27.66 15.46 10.50
C SER A 613 26.95 14.71 9.38
N ILE A 614 26.67 13.41 9.58
CA ILE A 614 26.01 12.59 8.54
C ILE A 614 24.56 13.05 8.39
N GLU A 615 23.81 13.14 9.48
CA GLU A 615 22.40 13.58 9.42
C GLU A 615 22.26 15.02 8.92
N GLY A 616 23.19 15.91 9.29
CA GLY A 616 23.21 17.25 8.71
C GLY A 616 23.47 17.26 7.19
N SER A 617 24.21 16.27 6.67
CA SER A 617 24.44 16.09 5.24
C SER A 617 23.20 15.52 4.55
N ILE A 618 22.52 14.56 5.18
CA ILE A 618 21.24 14.00 4.70
C ILE A 618 20.20 15.12 4.59
N ASP A 619 19.97 15.92 5.64
CA ASP A 619 18.99 17.02 5.59
C ASP A 619 19.29 18.04 4.46
N SER A 620 20.57 18.33 4.25
CA SER A 620 21.01 19.20 3.16
C SER A 620 20.77 18.58 1.78
N LEU A 621 21.05 17.29 1.61
CA LEU A 621 20.81 16.57 0.37
C LEU A 621 19.32 16.42 0.09
N THR A 622 18.50 16.08 1.09
CA THR A 622 17.05 15.99 0.99
C THR A 622 16.45 17.33 0.57
N SER A 623 16.91 18.45 1.14
CA SER A 623 16.44 19.77 0.74
C SER A 623 16.80 20.12 -0.73
N GLN A 624 17.97 19.68 -1.21
CA GLN A 624 18.35 19.83 -2.62
C GLN A 624 17.52 18.91 -3.53
N ARG A 625 17.30 17.66 -3.10
CA ARG A 625 16.44 16.68 -3.76
C ARG A 625 15.04 17.24 -3.92
N ASP A 626 14.40 17.69 -2.85
CA ASP A 626 13.02 18.20 -2.86
C ASP A 626 12.87 19.36 -3.86
N SER A 627 13.86 20.27 -3.92
CA SER A 627 13.87 21.38 -4.87
C SER A 627 14.01 20.92 -6.32
N LEU A 628 14.87 19.94 -6.60
CA LEU A 628 15.08 19.42 -7.95
C LEU A 628 13.90 18.55 -8.40
N ALA A 629 13.48 17.61 -7.55
CA ALA A 629 12.33 16.74 -7.76
C ALA A 629 11.06 17.57 -8.02
N GLY A 630 10.85 18.65 -7.28
CA GLY A 630 9.75 19.59 -7.54
C GLY A 630 9.79 20.21 -8.94
N GLN A 631 10.98 20.56 -9.46
CA GLN A 631 11.13 21.08 -10.83
C GLN A 631 10.89 19.99 -11.88
N MET A 632 11.43 18.78 -11.68
CA MET A 632 11.24 17.64 -12.58
C MET A 632 9.76 17.26 -12.67
N LYS A 633 9.11 17.10 -11.50
CA LYS A 633 7.67 16.82 -11.36
C LYS A 633 6.83 17.88 -12.08
N ALA A 634 7.09 19.16 -11.83
CA ALA A 634 6.33 20.24 -12.46
C ALA A 634 6.45 20.21 -13.99
N ALA A 635 7.65 19.97 -14.52
CA ALA A 635 7.88 19.91 -15.96
C ALA A 635 7.21 18.68 -16.62
N LEU A 636 7.30 17.51 -15.98
CA LEU A 636 6.64 16.28 -16.45
C LEU A 636 5.11 16.40 -16.39
N ASN A 637 4.57 16.98 -15.31
CA ASN A 637 3.13 17.19 -15.13
C ASN A 637 2.57 18.20 -16.16
N ALA A 638 3.27 19.31 -16.40
CA ALA A 638 2.87 20.29 -17.41
C ALA A 638 2.90 19.70 -18.83
N ALA A 639 3.85 18.81 -19.11
CA ALA A 639 3.90 18.08 -20.38
C ALA A 639 2.76 17.07 -20.51
N ALA A 640 2.34 16.43 -19.43
CA ALA A 640 1.23 15.48 -19.45
C ALA A 640 -0.13 16.17 -19.60
N PHE A 641 -0.41 17.22 -18.82
CA PHE A 641 -1.77 17.73 -18.63
C PHE A 641 -2.01 19.19 -19.07
N ASP A 642 -0.96 19.97 -19.32
CA ASP A 642 -1.08 21.40 -19.68
C ASP A 642 -0.59 21.70 -21.11
N GLY A 643 -0.24 20.66 -21.88
CA GLY A 643 0.19 20.78 -23.27
C GLY A 643 1.51 21.52 -23.45
N GLN A 644 2.34 21.61 -22.41
CA GLN A 644 3.63 22.32 -22.43
C GLN A 644 4.78 21.31 -22.64
N PRO A 645 5.40 21.25 -23.83
CA PRO A 645 6.54 20.37 -24.05
C PRO A 645 7.71 20.72 -23.13
N LEU A 646 8.54 19.72 -22.79
CA LEU A 646 9.76 19.97 -22.03
C LEU A 646 10.71 20.92 -22.77
N ASP A 647 11.33 21.84 -22.04
CA ASP A 647 12.56 22.49 -22.50
C ASP A 647 13.72 21.50 -22.39
N GLU A 648 14.30 21.10 -23.53
CA GLU A 648 15.35 20.07 -23.54
C GLU A 648 16.63 20.49 -22.82
N GLN A 649 16.95 21.78 -22.78
CA GLN A 649 18.16 22.23 -22.09
C GLN A 649 17.96 22.21 -20.58
N GLN A 650 16.82 22.72 -20.11
CA GLN A 650 16.44 22.64 -18.70
C GLN A 650 16.36 21.18 -18.23
N ALA A 651 15.77 20.29 -19.04
CA ALA A 651 15.69 18.87 -18.71
C ALA A 651 17.08 18.22 -18.60
N LYS A 652 18.02 18.54 -19.51
CA LYS A 652 19.41 18.04 -19.42
C LYS A 652 20.13 18.57 -18.18
N ASP A 653 19.90 19.83 -17.83
CA ASP A 653 20.49 20.44 -16.63
C ASP A 653 19.92 19.80 -15.36
N MET A 654 18.62 19.49 -15.32
CA MET A 654 17.99 18.75 -14.22
C MET A 654 18.54 17.32 -14.12
N ILE A 655 18.70 16.61 -15.25
CA ILE A 655 19.28 15.26 -15.27
C ILE A 655 20.72 15.26 -14.71
N ALA A 656 21.53 16.25 -15.09
CA ALA A 656 22.90 16.39 -14.59
C ALA A 656 22.93 16.69 -13.08
N GLN A 657 22.02 17.54 -12.59
CA GLN A 657 21.87 17.81 -11.14
C GLN A 657 21.41 16.56 -10.39
N GLY A 658 20.51 15.77 -10.97
CA GLY A 658 20.05 14.51 -10.40
C GLY A 658 21.20 13.52 -10.24
N GLN A 659 22.01 13.32 -11.28
CA GLN A 659 23.20 12.48 -11.20
C GLN A 659 24.17 12.98 -10.13
N ALA A 660 24.39 14.29 -10.02
CA ALA A 660 25.27 14.84 -8.99
C ALA A 660 24.73 14.63 -7.57
N LEU A 661 23.41 14.61 -7.36
CA LEU A 661 22.81 14.26 -6.07
C LEU A 661 22.98 12.78 -5.75
N LEU A 662 22.76 11.88 -6.73
CA LEU A 662 23.00 10.45 -6.56
C LEU A 662 24.47 10.18 -6.21
N ASP A 663 25.42 10.81 -6.91
CA ASP A 663 26.85 10.66 -6.64
C ASP A 663 27.22 11.13 -5.21
N GLN A 664 26.56 12.19 -4.72
CA GLN A 664 26.76 12.70 -3.36
C GLN A 664 26.15 11.78 -2.28
N ALA A 665 24.94 11.27 -2.52
CA ALA A 665 24.29 10.30 -1.63
C ALA A 665 25.14 9.02 -1.54
N ALA A 666 25.57 8.47 -2.69
CA ALA A 666 26.45 7.30 -2.75
C ALA A 666 27.79 7.54 -2.04
N ALA A 667 28.40 8.72 -2.20
CA ALA A 667 29.63 9.07 -1.50
C ALA A 667 29.41 9.15 0.02
N LEU A 668 28.27 9.69 0.46
CA LEU A 668 27.89 9.71 1.87
C LEU A 668 27.64 8.30 2.39
N ALA A 669 26.97 7.42 1.63
CA ALA A 669 26.76 6.02 1.96
C ALA A 669 28.09 5.26 2.14
N ALA A 670 29.08 5.51 1.27
CA ALA A 670 30.37 4.83 1.29
C ALA A 670 31.24 5.12 2.53
N GLY A 671 31.05 6.28 3.19
CA GLY A 671 31.74 6.65 4.43
C GLY A 671 33.01 7.47 4.24
#